data_AF-A0A821QAQ3-F1
#
_entry.id   AF-A0A821QAQ3-F1
#
_cell.length_a   1.000
_cell.length_b   1.000
_cell.length_c   1.000
_cell.angle_alpha   90.00
_cell.angle_beta   90.00
_cell.angle_gamma   90.00
#
_symmetry.space_group_name_H-M   'P 1'
#
loop_
_entity.id
_entity.type
_entity.pdbx_description
1 polymer ?
#
loop_
_entity_poly.entity_id
_entity_poly.type
_entity_poly.pdbx_seq_one_letter_code
_entity_poly.pdbx_strand_id
1 'polypeptide(L)'
;MSYFNSNNSRRDNGRNRDFDRFHHSRNDNHPYQRYQNKNCGRNSFLTDEETNLVYQGRDELFDKKKIFSIVTSLKDKSILLSDNLFKTDRWDIEELIQLKQKLNDTRNRLNEKDIKVWKQHTSKTNMTGRVVWALRDQNRIEMCTNAWIKMAEIFSKYENLIPRDLPENQTFRTLHVCEAPGAFICATNFYYNQCFERKGSRTTQRLWEWTGLSLNPYYEGNDQEAMVDDDRFIIETLDRWYFGIDNSGNILDQNNIKGVWNRVRTDPKSIGVHLITGDGSIDTSADPNEQESIVSELHYAEAICALGALAKNGSLVLKMFNLFECETICLLYILALHFKELSIFKPASSRAPNGETYVIAIGFRGIDSEVLNSLLSFVSTEFPHGKALLSRTSIPQSFLDDLIKIADYFTMKQIQALERNLELEKVWNRNIQQAIFELNQDVVKEFRRQCLIDYNYQQFIRIVTNVELDGSAKVLGNSAAIVKGGLRQRTGGTLDDRQNRKRNREEFLSGINNNDEGEEQVIKKMNLEHGKTVIFGRNTLQKSTTNEINTELDIDSSISQQQESKAMKMMKKIGYVEGQGLGIHGQGRAIPIETIKHDTRLGLGHHYQSLINSSSFSGIPTVIDEPLFSSFDQSISTSLLSPILNLQTITIGSNLSSILSSLFVKFDDLESLYKKREEYISKTENYHMKKTKIFISDQLELLNKEEQYGNIHGIYVNFQTAFQLASLDKIFKLTSMTRNSSSPLSFIIDNKSLLGFAEYLVWQQEYNVSGLILSDLHNSFPINSSVIYKSQIDVDHPKVHLFFSDLSILPMNIEINMRYIEQYNKRQLIISCQRALTMLNEGGHFICKILDTLTRFTTGFIYLLYHSFTSITILRPFTLDPANSERFLVCRQLKYPIHQSIIQHLDNLLKYEKIENILEIVPLKCLIESQFQQYIADTSQRLLQREIQALNKRLWYIDHSNDEQIDPMIKEEHWKEAHECVTVQHRLKPATIVEPDSGIILPIGWIKQWSKREERFYYFNTNTGDSRWEPPI
;
A
#
# COMPACT_ATOMS: atom_id res chain seq x y z
N MET A 1 77.19 10.65 -25.54
CA MET A 1 77.43 9.91 -24.28
C MET A 1 76.09 9.36 -23.80
N SER A 2 75.86 8.05 -23.66
CA SER A 2 76.65 6.90 -24.16
C SER A 2 75.85 5.59 -23.98
N TYR A 3 75.57 4.89 -25.09
CA TYR A 3 75.49 3.41 -25.22
C TYR A 3 74.44 2.61 -24.41
N PHE A 4 73.92 1.43 -24.81
CA PHE A 4 73.88 0.57 -26.02
C PHE A 4 72.47 -0.09 -25.93
N ASN A 5 71.56 -0.16 -26.90
CA ASN A 5 71.55 -0.65 -28.30
C ASN A 5 71.70 -2.19 -28.45
N SER A 6 70.89 -2.78 -29.37
CA SER A 6 70.87 -4.17 -29.92
C SER A 6 69.71 -5.11 -29.48
N ASN A 7 69.19 -6.03 -30.31
CA ASN A 7 68.88 -5.99 -31.78
C ASN A 7 68.07 -7.25 -32.19
N ASN A 8 67.54 -7.27 -33.42
CA ASN A 8 67.15 -8.46 -34.21
C ASN A 8 65.89 -9.27 -33.78
N SER A 9 65.07 -9.84 -34.69
CA SER A 9 65.10 -9.83 -36.16
C SER A 9 63.78 -10.25 -36.84
N ARG A 10 63.53 -9.69 -38.04
CA ARG A 10 62.98 -10.32 -39.28
C ARG A 10 61.61 -11.05 -39.20
N ARG A 11 60.57 -10.51 -39.87
CA ARG A 11 60.16 -10.79 -41.28
C ARG A 11 59.56 -12.19 -41.49
N ASP A 12 58.34 -12.27 -42.02
CA ASP A 12 58.20 -12.37 -43.49
C ASP A 12 56.85 -11.91 -44.05
N ASN A 13 56.81 -11.71 -45.37
CA ASN A 13 55.77 -10.99 -46.10
C ASN A 13 55.44 -11.75 -47.41
N GLY A 14 54.15 -11.92 -47.74
CA GLY A 14 53.71 -12.46 -49.04
C GLY A 14 52.18 -12.55 -49.13
N ARG A 15 51.47 -11.54 -49.66
CA ARG A 15 51.29 -11.17 -51.09
C ARG A 15 50.54 -12.22 -51.93
N ASN A 16 49.30 -11.92 -52.29
CA ASN A 16 48.87 -11.46 -53.63
C ASN A 16 47.32 -11.36 -53.64
N ARG A 17 46.74 -10.24 -54.10
CA ARG A 17 46.13 -10.03 -55.45
C ARG A 17 44.92 -10.90 -55.74
N ASP A 18 43.91 -10.47 -56.49
CA ASP A 18 43.44 -9.16 -56.98
C ASP A 18 42.01 -9.44 -57.44
N PHE A 19 41.06 -8.50 -57.31
CA PHE A 19 40.20 -8.14 -58.44
C PHE A 19 39.53 -6.79 -58.17
N ASP A 20 39.55 -5.96 -59.20
CA ASP A 20 39.44 -4.51 -59.12
C ASP A 20 38.43 -4.02 -60.18
N ARG A 21 37.92 -2.79 -59.99
CA ARG A 21 37.14 -1.96 -60.93
C ARG A 21 35.68 -2.32 -61.16
N PHE A 22 34.80 -1.36 -60.83
CA PHE A 22 34.51 -0.30 -61.81
C PHE A 22 34.50 1.10 -61.18
N HIS A 23 35.01 2.08 -61.93
CA HIS A 23 35.07 3.53 -61.64
C HIS A 23 33.66 4.18 -61.79
N HIS A 24 33.32 5.44 -61.46
CA HIS A 24 33.98 6.71 -61.04
C HIS A 24 32.85 7.66 -60.54
N SER A 25 33.00 8.87 -59.96
CA SER A 25 34.09 9.61 -59.28
C SER A 25 33.53 10.97 -58.82
N ARG A 26 33.82 11.44 -57.59
CA ARG A 26 34.16 12.85 -57.27
C ARG A 26 34.71 13.00 -55.84
N ASN A 27 35.76 13.81 -55.72
CA ASN A 27 36.71 13.81 -54.60
C ASN A 27 36.17 14.29 -53.25
N ASP A 28 36.74 13.68 -52.21
CA ASP A 28 36.82 14.20 -50.84
C ASP A 28 37.61 15.52 -50.74
N ASN A 29 37.31 16.28 -49.68
CA ASN A 29 38.35 16.84 -48.82
C ASN A 29 37.76 17.13 -47.43
N HIS A 30 38.20 16.36 -46.44
CA HIS A 30 37.90 16.59 -45.02
C HIS A 30 38.53 17.89 -44.49
N PRO A 31 37.93 18.47 -43.44
CA PRO A 31 38.76 18.98 -42.34
C PRO A 31 38.18 18.64 -40.95
N TYR A 32 38.63 17.54 -40.33
CA TYR A 32 38.48 17.31 -38.88
C TYR A 32 39.80 17.64 -38.16
N GLN A 33 40.15 18.93 -38.11
CA GLN A 33 41.20 19.45 -37.22
C GLN A 33 41.14 20.98 -37.14
N ARG A 34 40.12 21.51 -36.43
CA ARG A 34 40.04 22.83 -35.76
C ARG A 34 38.58 23.13 -35.39
N TYR A 35 38.18 22.75 -34.18
CA TYR A 35 37.05 23.39 -33.51
C TYR A 35 37.58 24.31 -32.40
N GLN A 36 38.27 25.35 -32.83
CA GLN A 36 38.40 26.60 -32.08
C GLN A 36 37.84 27.73 -32.96
N ASN A 37 36.80 28.40 -32.45
CA ASN A 37 36.26 29.69 -32.87
C ASN A 37 35.52 29.84 -34.22
N LYS A 38 34.28 30.38 -34.08
CA LYS A 38 33.43 31.10 -35.07
C LYS A 38 32.69 30.25 -36.12
N ASN A 39 31.43 30.53 -36.49
CA ASN A 39 30.40 31.44 -35.92
C ASN A 39 29.02 31.07 -36.50
N CYS A 40 28.01 30.81 -35.66
CA CYS A 40 26.59 30.92 -36.03
C CYS A 40 25.89 31.85 -35.03
N GLY A 41 25.40 32.98 -35.53
CA GLY A 41 24.97 34.08 -34.67
C GLY A 41 23.55 33.96 -34.12
N ARG A 42 23.43 33.54 -32.86
CA ARG A 42 22.48 34.08 -31.85
C ARG A 42 23.04 33.72 -30.48
N ASN A 43 23.42 34.73 -29.69
CA ASN A 43 24.27 34.55 -28.50
C ASN A 43 23.65 33.63 -27.44
N SER A 44 24.33 32.51 -27.19
CA SER A 44 24.21 31.71 -25.96
C SER A 44 25.59 31.16 -25.58
N PHE A 45 26.55 32.05 -25.37
CA PHE A 45 27.85 31.67 -24.80
C PHE A 45 27.61 31.27 -23.34
N LEU A 46 27.58 29.95 -23.10
CA LEU A 46 27.83 29.40 -21.78
C LEU A 46 29.24 29.79 -21.36
N THR A 47 29.45 30.03 -20.08
CA THR A 47 30.80 30.11 -19.51
C THR A 47 31.49 28.74 -19.59
N ASP A 48 32.80 28.69 -19.39
CA ASP A 48 33.53 27.42 -19.30
C ASP A 48 33.01 26.58 -18.12
N GLU A 49 32.61 27.21 -17.01
CA GLU A 49 31.98 26.55 -15.85
C GLU A 49 30.62 25.95 -16.19
N GLU A 50 29.71 26.72 -16.81
CA GLU A 50 28.41 26.21 -17.24
C GLU A 50 28.56 25.10 -18.28
N THR A 51 29.53 25.21 -19.20
CA THR A 51 29.83 24.19 -20.20
C THR A 51 30.29 22.90 -19.52
N ASN A 52 31.29 22.99 -18.63
CA ASN A 52 31.77 21.84 -17.86
C ASN A 52 30.61 21.17 -17.09
N LEU A 53 29.75 21.95 -16.45
CA LEU A 53 28.59 21.45 -15.70
C LEU A 53 27.53 20.77 -16.59
N VAL A 54 27.23 21.32 -17.76
CA VAL A 54 26.30 20.71 -18.73
C VAL A 54 26.84 19.36 -19.24
N TYR A 55 28.13 19.27 -19.58
CA TYR A 55 28.73 18.06 -20.15
C TYR A 55 29.33 17.09 -19.10
N GLN A 56 29.37 17.45 -17.81
CA GLN A 56 29.90 16.62 -16.73
C GLN A 56 29.28 15.20 -16.73
N GLY A 57 30.13 14.18 -16.88
CA GLY A 57 29.73 12.77 -16.92
C GLY A 57 29.24 12.26 -18.28
N ARG A 58 29.29 13.07 -19.36
CA ARG A 58 28.87 12.67 -20.71
C ARG A 58 29.77 11.59 -21.33
N ASP A 59 31.08 11.63 -21.10
CA ASP A 59 32.01 10.71 -21.78
C ASP A 59 31.87 9.28 -21.27
N GLU A 60 31.65 9.11 -19.96
CA GLU A 60 31.43 7.82 -19.30
C GLU A 60 29.94 7.37 -19.30
N LEU A 61 29.04 8.14 -19.94
CA LEU A 61 27.59 7.96 -19.81
C LEU A 61 27.11 6.53 -20.13
N PHE A 62 27.77 5.87 -21.09
CA PHE A 62 27.49 4.51 -21.56
C PHE A 62 28.55 3.47 -21.13
N ASP A 63 29.48 3.84 -20.24
CA ASP A 63 30.61 2.99 -19.83
C ASP A 63 30.71 2.77 -18.31
N LYS A 64 29.57 2.50 -17.68
CA LYS A 64 29.48 2.15 -16.25
C LYS A 64 29.29 0.64 -16.06
N LYS A 65 30.29 -0.15 -16.50
CA LYS A 65 30.42 -1.60 -16.23
C LYS A 65 31.56 -1.84 -15.25
N LYS A 66 31.36 -2.71 -14.26
CA LYS A 66 32.45 -3.30 -13.44
C LYS A 66 32.27 -4.81 -13.34
N ILE A 67 33.38 -5.55 -13.34
CA ILE A 67 33.41 -7.03 -13.32
C ILE A 67 34.11 -7.47 -12.04
N PHE A 68 33.59 -8.50 -11.38
CA PHE A 68 34.28 -9.16 -10.27
C PHE A 68 35.42 -10.03 -10.80
N SER A 69 36.64 -9.84 -10.30
CA SER A 69 37.85 -10.45 -10.88
C SER A 69 38.05 -11.93 -10.50
N ILE A 70 37.45 -12.39 -9.40
CA ILE A 70 37.78 -13.66 -8.74
C ILE A 70 36.72 -14.77 -8.96
N VAL A 71 35.63 -14.47 -9.68
CA VAL A 71 34.46 -15.34 -9.94
C VAL A 71 34.81 -16.72 -10.49
N THR A 72 35.86 -16.85 -11.30
CA THR A 72 36.30 -18.12 -11.90
C THR A 72 37.03 -19.06 -10.94
N SER A 73 37.52 -18.55 -9.81
CA SER A 73 38.27 -19.31 -8.81
C SER A 73 37.40 -19.87 -7.68
N LEU A 74 36.20 -19.30 -7.46
CA LEU A 74 35.25 -19.72 -6.44
C LEU A 74 34.66 -21.09 -6.78
N LYS A 75 34.74 -22.04 -5.85
CA LYS A 75 34.30 -23.44 -6.07
C LYS A 75 33.53 -24.07 -4.92
N ASP A 76 33.72 -23.60 -3.68
CA ASP A 76 33.06 -24.21 -2.53
C ASP A 76 31.60 -23.75 -2.43
N LYS A 77 30.68 -24.68 -2.72
CA LYS A 77 29.24 -24.49 -2.58
C LYS A 77 28.66 -25.13 -1.32
N SER A 78 29.45 -25.88 -0.54
CA SER A 78 28.96 -26.57 0.68
C SER A 78 28.44 -25.56 1.73
N ILE A 79 28.97 -24.35 1.67
CA ILE A 79 28.59 -23.20 2.49
C ILE A 79 27.15 -22.70 2.25
N LEU A 80 26.48 -23.20 1.20
CA LEU A 80 25.10 -22.86 0.83
C LEU A 80 24.06 -23.92 1.26
N LEU A 81 24.50 -24.96 2.00
CA LEU A 81 23.60 -25.93 2.63
C LEU A 81 22.87 -25.29 3.82
N SER A 82 21.64 -25.71 4.10
CA SER A 82 20.75 -25.12 5.12
C SER A 82 21.34 -25.02 6.53
N ASP A 83 22.25 -25.92 6.90
CA ASP A 83 22.97 -25.90 8.19
C ASP A 83 23.93 -24.71 8.34
N ASN A 84 24.30 -24.04 7.24
CA ASN A 84 25.19 -22.88 7.23
C ASN A 84 24.46 -21.53 7.04
N LEU A 85 23.22 -21.56 6.54
CA LEU A 85 22.44 -20.36 6.22
C LEU A 85 21.81 -19.73 7.48
N PHE A 86 21.79 -18.39 7.54
CA PHE A 86 21.15 -17.58 8.61
C PHE A 86 21.59 -17.89 10.05
N LYS A 87 22.80 -18.44 10.24
CA LYS A 87 23.32 -18.80 11.58
C LYS A 87 23.93 -17.64 12.36
N THR A 88 24.42 -16.61 11.68
CA THR A 88 25.02 -15.42 12.30
C THR A 88 24.05 -14.24 12.27
N ASP A 89 24.19 -13.33 13.23
CA ASP A 89 23.55 -12.02 13.16
C ASP A 89 24.00 -11.25 11.91
N ARG A 90 23.18 -10.26 11.52
CA ARG A 90 23.53 -9.28 10.49
C ARG A 90 24.86 -8.62 10.84
N TRP A 91 25.73 -8.50 9.84
CA TRP A 91 27.06 -7.94 9.96
C TRP A 91 27.24 -6.86 8.91
N ASP A 92 28.05 -5.87 9.23
CA ASP A 92 28.34 -4.75 8.32
C ASP A 92 29.81 -4.76 7.88
N ILE A 93 30.12 -3.93 6.89
CA ILE A 93 31.48 -3.62 6.45
C ILE A 93 31.65 -2.11 6.61
N GLU A 94 32.65 -1.69 7.37
CA GLU A 94 32.82 -0.29 7.78
C GLU A 94 32.94 0.65 6.57
N GLU A 95 33.70 0.25 5.56
CA GLU A 95 33.88 1.00 4.31
C GLU A 95 32.57 1.19 3.55
N LEU A 96 31.66 0.20 3.59
CA LEU A 96 30.35 0.28 2.94
C LEU A 96 29.37 1.16 3.74
N ILE A 97 29.41 1.11 5.07
CA ILE A 97 28.66 2.04 5.93
C ILE A 97 29.08 3.49 5.63
N GLN A 98 30.38 3.77 5.56
CA GLN A 98 30.90 5.11 5.27
C GLN A 98 30.46 5.60 3.87
N LEU A 99 30.42 4.72 2.87
CA LEU A 99 29.87 5.04 1.55
C LEU A 99 28.35 5.31 1.57
N LYS A 100 27.58 4.50 2.31
CA LYS A 100 26.13 4.68 2.50
C LYS A 100 25.83 6.03 3.18
N GLN A 101 26.55 6.36 4.24
CA GLN A 101 26.44 7.65 4.95
C GLN A 101 26.72 8.82 3.99
N LYS A 102 27.88 8.83 3.31
CA LYS A 102 28.27 9.87 2.36
C LYS A 102 27.27 10.07 1.22
N LEU A 103 26.66 8.99 0.72
CA LEU A 103 25.60 9.06 -0.28
C LEU A 103 24.31 9.64 0.31
N ASN A 104 23.91 9.20 1.51
CA ASN A 104 22.70 9.66 2.16
C ASN A 104 22.80 11.14 2.58
N ASP A 105 23.96 11.62 3.04
CA ASP A 105 24.22 13.06 3.25
C ASP A 105 24.00 13.87 1.96
N THR A 106 24.43 13.33 0.82
CA THR A 106 24.22 13.95 -0.50
C THR A 106 22.73 13.92 -0.91
N ARG A 107 22.01 12.83 -0.61
CA ARG A 107 20.55 12.71 -0.85
C ARG A 107 19.76 13.66 0.04
N ASN A 108 20.12 13.81 1.31
CA ASN A 108 19.39 14.60 2.31
C ASN A 108 19.39 16.10 1.98
N ARG A 109 20.35 16.59 1.17
CA ARG A 109 20.33 17.93 0.54
C ARG A 109 19.11 18.18 -0.37
N LEU A 110 18.32 17.14 -0.68
CA LEU A 110 17.06 17.23 -1.43
C LEU A 110 15.82 17.40 -0.53
N ASN A 111 15.93 17.25 0.79
CA ASN A 111 14.77 17.27 1.69
C ASN A 111 14.06 18.65 1.71
N GLU A 112 14.80 19.73 1.45
CA GLU A 112 14.28 21.10 1.32
C GLU A 112 13.68 21.41 -0.08
N LYS A 113 13.72 20.47 -1.03
CA LYS A 113 13.29 20.70 -2.42
C LYS A 113 11.84 20.27 -2.64
N ASP A 114 11.04 21.15 -3.26
CA ASP A 114 9.70 20.76 -3.72
C ASP A 114 9.82 19.61 -4.74
N ILE A 115 9.18 18.48 -4.40
CA ILE A 115 9.24 17.23 -5.16
C ILE A 115 8.76 17.42 -6.61
N LYS A 116 7.78 18.28 -6.87
CA LYS A 116 7.22 18.51 -8.22
C LYS A 116 8.16 19.37 -9.06
N VAL A 117 8.77 20.41 -8.49
CA VAL A 117 9.77 21.27 -9.14
C VAL A 117 11.04 20.46 -9.40
N TRP A 118 11.56 19.74 -8.40
CA TRP A 118 12.75 18.90 -8.55
C TRP A 118 12.57 17.79 -9.59
N LYS A 119 11.41 17.14 -9.62
CA LYS A 119 11.05 16.14 -10.65
C LYS A 119 10.95 16.75 -12.06
N GLN A 120 10.49 18.00 -12.18
CA GLN A 120 10.50 18.71 -13.48
C GLN A 120 11.91 19.12 -13.91
N HIS A 121 12.74 19.60 -12.98
CA HIS A 121 14.14 19.95 -13.22
C HIS A 121 14.95 18.74 -13.67
N THR A 122 14.99 17.68 -12.86
CA THR A 122 15.69 16.43 -13.16
C THR A 122 15.18 15.73 -14.42
N SER A 123 13.91 15.93 -14.79
CA SER A 123 13.38 15.45 -16.08
C SER A 123 13.86 16.27 -17.29
N LYS A 124 14.23 17.55 -17.11
CA LYS A 124 14.80 18.40 -18.16
C LYS A 124 16.31 18.24 -18.28
N THR A 125 17.02 18.00 -17.18
CA THR A 125 18.48 17.81 -17.15
C THR A 125 18.95 16.39 -17.52
N ASN A 126 18.03 15.42 -17.61
CA ASN A 126 18.35 14.05 -17.99
C ASN A 126 18.93 13.99 -19.41
N MET A 127 20.17 13.49 -19.54
CA MET A 127 20.87 13.33 -20.82
C MET A 127 20.19 12.34 -21.77
N THR A 128 19.49 11.33 -21.25
CA THR A 128 18.75 10.32 -22.03
C THR A 128 17.26 10.64 -22.19
N GLY A 129 16.80 11.81 -21.73
CA GLY A 129 15.38 12.17 -21.66
C GLY A 129 14.63 12.17 -22.99
N ARG A 130 15.35 12.27 -24.12
CA ARG A 130 14.77 12.24 -25.48
C ARG A 130 14.78 10.86 -26.16
N VAL A 131 15.49 9.85 -25.63
CA VAL A 131 15.68 8.55 -26.31
C VAL A 131 14.35 7.84 -26.60
N VAL A 132 13.51 7.61 -25.59
CA VAL A 132 12.20 6.96 -25.77
C VAL A 132 11.32 7.70 -26.78
N TRP A 133 11.32 9.04 -26.75
CA TRP A 133 10.51 9.84 -27.68
C TRP A 133 10.99 9.67 -29.12
N ALA A 134 12.29 9.78 -29.38
CA ALA A 134 12.85 9.63 -30.73
C ALA A 134 12.63 8.23 -31.31
N LEU A 135 12.73 7.19 -30.49
CA LEU A 135 12.49 5.80 -30.89
C LEU A 135 11.01 5.52 -31.21
N ARG A 136 10.06 6.06 -30.43
CA ARG A 136 8.62 5.95 -30.74
C ARG A 136 8.26 6.68 -32.03
N ASP A 137 8.66 7.94 -32.14
CA ASP A 137 8.32 8.84 -33.25
C ASP A 137 8.81 8.31 -34.60
N GLN A 138 10.02 7.74 -34.64
CA GLN A 138 10.72 7.43 -35.90
C GLN A 138 10.82 5.93 -36.20
N ASN A 139 10.99 5.08 -35.18
CA ASN A 139 11.20 3.63 -35.35
C ASN A 139 9.95 2.78 -35.03
N ARG A 140 8.91 3.38 -34.43
CA ARG A 140 7.65 2.73 -34.00
C ARG A 140 7.84 1.49 -33.11
N ILE A 141 8.86 1.48 -32.26
CA ILE A 141 9.24 0.31 -31.46
C ILE A 141 8.11 -0.11 -30.49
N GLU A 142 7.82 -1.41 -30.48
CA GLU A 142 6.81 -2.05 -29.63
C GLU A 142 7.17 -1.93 -28.14
N MET A 143 6.23 -1.43 -27.33
CA MET A 143 6.38 -1.14 -25.91
C MET A 143 7.66 -0.37 -25.55
N CYS A 144 8.11 0.55 -26.42
CA CYS A 144 9.29 1.37 -26.18
C CYS A 144 9.13 2.25 -24.93
N THR A 145 9.53 1.76 -23.76
CA THR A 145 9.50 2.47 -22.47
C THR A 145 10.91 2.75 -21.95
N ASN A 146 11.02 3.40 -20.78
CA ASN A 146 12.32 3.52 -20.11
C ASN A 146 12.93 2.15 -19.76
N ALA A 147 12.12 1.16 -19.38
CA ALA A 147 12.61 -0.21 -19.13
C ALA A 147 13.11 -0.85 -20.44
N TRP A 148 12.36 -0.70 -21.54
CA TRP A 148 12.78 -1.19 -22.86
C TRP A 148 14.17 -0.68 -23.26
N ILE A 149 14.43 0.63 -23.13
CA ILE A 149 15.74 1.19 -23.54
C ILE A 149 16.89 0.77 -22.63
N LYS A 150 16.65 0.46 -21.35
CA LYS A 150 17.67 -0.15 -20.47
C LYS A 150 18.03 -1.54 -20.95
N MET A 151 17.05 -2.38 -21.28
CA MET A 151 17.31 -3.74 -21.71
C MET A 151 17.98 -3.77 -23.10
N ALA A 152 17.58 -2.89 -24.02
CA ALA A 152 18.28 -2.73 -25.30
C ALA A 152 19.74 -2.29 -25.12
N GLU A 153 20.01 -1.38 -24.17
CA GLU A 153 21.38 -0.96 -23.83
C GLU A 153 22.19 -2.11 -23.21
N ILE A 154 21.59 -2.88 -22.30
CA ILE A 154 22.20 -4.09 -21.71
C ILE A 154 22.58 -5.09 -22.80
N PHE A 155 21.66 -5.41 -23.72
CA PHE A 155 21.96 -6.29 -24.86
C PHE A 155 23.10 -5.76 -25.73
N SER A 156 23.12 -4.45 -26.02
CA SER A 156 24.19 -3.83 -26.81
C SER A 156 25.57 -3.92 -26.15
N LYS A 157 25.64 -3.90 -24.82
CA LYS A 157 26.88 -3.98 -24.04
C LYS A 157 27.33 -5.43 -23.79
N TYR A 158 26.38 -6.37 -23.76
CA TYR A 158 26.61 -7.78 -23.44
C TYR A 158 26.07 -8.69 -24.55
N GLU A 159 26.73 -8.67 -25.70
CA GLU A 159 26.26 -9.35 -26.91
C GLU A 159 26.16 -10.89 -26.81
N ASN A 160 26.67 -11.48 -25.71
CA ASN A 160 26.62 -12.91 -25.40
C ASN A 160 25.39 -13.32 -24.56
N LEU A 161 24.53 -12.38 -24.14
CA LEU A 161 23.27 -12.68 -23.44
C LEU A 161 22.28 -13.46 -24.31
N ILE A 162 22.33 -13.24 -25.63
CA ILE A 162 21.63 -14.07 -26.61
C ILE A 162 22.64 -15.09 -27.18
N PRO A 163 22.42 -16.41 -27.01
CA PRO A 163 23.33 -17.42 -27.52
C PRO A 163 23.44 -17.36 -29.05
N ARG A 164 24.64 -17.04 -29.55
CA ARG A 164 24.91 -16.77 -30.97
C ARG A 164 24.90 -18.02 -31.86
N ASP A 165 25.14 -19.17 -31.25
CA ASP A 165 25.44 -20.46 -31.90
C ASP A 165 24.41 -21.56 -31.56
N LEU A 166 23.16 -21.17 -31.26
CA LEU A 166 22.07 -22.14 -31.15
C LEU A 166 21.93 -22.92 -32.47
N PRO A 167 21.89 -24.27 -32.44
CA PRO A 167 21.56 -25.10 -33.61
C PRO A 167 20.25 -24.64 -34.25
N GLU A 168 20.12 -24.82 -35.57
CA GLU A 168 18.93 -24.33 -36.31
C GLU A 168 17.62 -24.95 -35.82
N ASN A 169 17.67 -26.15 -35.23
CA ASN A 169 16.54 -26.88 -34.69
C ASN A 169 16.28 -26.62 -33.19
N GLN A 170 17.02 -25.72 -32.53
CA GLN A 170 16.88 -25.46 -31.09
C GLN A 170 16.16 -24.13 -30.82
N THR A 171 15.04 -24.22 -30.11
CA THR A 171 14.26 -23.06 -29.63
C THR A 171 15.05 -22.23 -28.62
N PHE A 172 15.17 -20.93 -28.87
CA PHE A 172 15.63 -19.99 -27.83
C PHE A 172 14.53 -19.88 -26.77
N ARG A 173 14.90 -20.01 -25.49
CA ARG A 173 13.96 -20.03 -24.35
C ARG A 173 14.31 -18.97 -23.33
N THR A 174 13.36 -18.12 -22.96
CA THR A 174 13.55 -17.07 -21.94
C THR A 174 12.46 -17.08 -20.86
N LEU A 175 12.83 -16.63 -19.65
CA LEU A 175 11.89 -16.41 -18.55
C LEU A 175 12.07 -14.98 -18.04
N HIS A 176 10.98 -14.26 -17.89
CA HIS A 176 10.99 -12.87 -17.44
C HIS A 176 10.18 -12.78 -16.14
N VAL A 177 10.85 -12.55 -15.02
CA VAL A 177 10.26 -12.48 -13.67
C VAL A 177 10.05 -11.03 -13.25
N CYS A 178 9.00 -10.79 -12.47
CA CYS A 178 8.54 -9.45 -12.06
C CYS A 178 8.37 -8.47 -13.24
N GLU A 179 7.98 -8.98 -14.41
CA GLU A 179 8.17 -8.33 -15.71
C GLU A 179 7.07 -7.34 -16.13
N ALA A 180 5.93 -7.30 -15.43
CA ALA A 180 4.79 -6.48 -15.86
C ALA A 180 5.18 -4.99 -16.03
N PRO A 181 4.91 -4.36 -17.19
CA PRO A 181 3.93 -4.78 -18.19
C PRO A 181 4.49 -5.53 -19.43
N GLY A 182 5.77 -5.92 -19.48
CA GLY A 182 6.37 -6.67 -20.61
C GLY A 182 7.44 -5.94 -21.42
N ALA A 183 8.08 -4.92 -20.84
CA ALA A 183 9.02 -4.07 -21.57
C ALA A 183 10.35 -4.74 -21.95
N PHE A 184 10.90 -5.61 -21.09
CA PHE A 184 12.11 -6.36 -21.42
C PHE A 184 11.81 -7.52 -22.37
N ILE A 185 10.60 -8.12 -22.31
CA ILE A 185 10.15 -9.09 -23.31
C ILE A 185 10.18 -8.47 -24.71
N CYS A 186 9.57 -7.28 -24.90
CA CYS A 186 9.57 -6.57 -26.18
C CYS A 186 10.98 -6.13 -26.62
N ALA A 187 11.87 -5.76 -25.69
CA ALA A 187 13.27 -5.46 -26.00
C ALA A 187 14.06 -6.71 -26.42
N THR A 188 13.77 -7.85 -25.80
CA THR A 188 14.35 -9.16 -26.14
C THR A 188 13.92 -9.59 -27.53
N ASN A 189 12.62 -9.46 -27.86
CA ASN A 189 12.10 -9.71 -29.21
C ASN A 189 12.83 -8.86 -30.27
N PHE A 190 12.94 -7.56 -30.04
CA PHE A 190 13.61 -6.64 -30.95
C PHE A 190 15.07 -7.04 -31.18
N TYR A 191 15.86 -7.17 -30.11
CA TYR A 191 17.30 -7.41 -30.22
C TYR A 191 17.61 -8.82 -30.76
N TYR A 192 16.82 -9.83 -30.39
CA TYR A 192 16.89 -11.17 -30.96
C TYR A 192 16.77 -11.12 -32.49
N ASN A 193 15.66 -10.57 -33.02
CA ASN A 193 15.44 -10.48 -34.47
C ASN A 193 16.51 -9.63 -35.19
N GLN A 194 16.88 -8.48 -34.61
CA GLN A 194 17.91 -7.58 -35.15
C GLN A 194 19.28 -8.27 -35.32
N CYS A 195 19.66 -9.16 -34.39
CA CYS A 195 20.89 -9.96 -34.51
C CYS A 195 20.86 -10.97 -35.66
N PHE A 196 19.70 -11.50 -36.05
CA PHE A 196 19.58 -12.48 -37.13
C PHE A 196 19.40 -11.85 -38.51
N GLU A 197 18.63 -10.76 -38.65
CA GLU A 197 18.46 -10.03 -39.92
C GLU A 197 19.80 -9.66 -40.57
N ARG A 198 20.80 -9.31 -39.74
CA ARG A 198 22.16 -8.95 -40.15
C ARG A 198 23.03 -10.11 -40.63
N LYS A 199 22.66 -11.37 -40.34
CA LYS A 199 23.37 -12.56 -40.85
C LYS A 199 22.95 -12.94 -42.28
N GLY A 200 22.02 -12.21 -42.90
CA GLY A 200 21.61 -12.41 -44.30
C GLY A 200 20.74 -13.64 -44.57
N SER A 201 20.55 -14.53 -43.57
CA SER A 201 19.67 -15.70 -43.69
C SER A 201 18.21 -15.28 -43.54
N ARG A 202 17.51 -15.15 -44.68
CA ARG A 202 16.08 -14.80 -44.75
C ARG A 202 15.14 -16.02 -44.71
N THR A 203 15.66 -17.23 -44.53
CA THR A 203 14.97 -18.48 -44.89
C THR A 203 14.73 -19.47 -43.75
N THR A 204 15.19 -19.20 -42.52
CA THR A 204 15.01 -20.12 -41.38
C THR A 204 14.30 -19.42 -40.22
N GLN A 205 13.00 -19.70 -40.04
CA GLN A 205 12.19 -19.17 -38.95
C GLN A 205 12.61 -19.84 -37.63
N ARG A 206 13.49 -19.19 -36.85
CA ARG A 206 13.93 -19.71 -35.55
C ARG A 206 12.84 -19.53 -34.50
N LEU A 207 12.57 -20.60 -33.76
CA LEU A 207 11.62 -20.61 -32.66
C LEU A 207 12.19 -19.82 -31.46
N TRP A 208 11.40 -18.88 -30.94
CA TRP A 208 11.62 -18.26 -29.62
C TRP A 208 10.39 -18.51 -28.77
N GLU A 209 10.61 -19.08 -27.58
CA GLU A 209 9.60 -19.27 -26.55
C GLU A 209 9.98 -18.43 -25.33
N TRP A 210 9.02 -17.68 -24.81
CA TRP A 210 9.19 -16.94 -23.57
C TRP A 210 8.07 -17.28 -22.59
N THR A 211 8.32 -17.07 -21.30
CA THR A 211 7.31 -17.11 -20.24
C THR A 211 7.45 -15.85 -19.38
N GLY A 212 6.33 -15.20 -19.07
CA GLY A 212 6.27 -14.07 -18.15
C GLY A 212 5.75 -14.51 -16.78
N LEU A 213 6.37 -14.01 -15.71
CA LEU A 213 5.91 -14.12 -14.32
C LEU A 213 5.87 -12.71 -13.72
N SER A 214 4.76 -12.35 -13.10
CA SER A 214 4.59 -11.13 -12.30
C SER A 214 3.31 -11.25 -11.47
N LEU A 215 3.08 -10.32 -10.54
CA LEU A 215 1.80 -10.22 -9.84
C LEU A 215 0.65 -10.11 -10.85
N ASN A 216 -0.37 -10.93 -10.68
CA ASN A 216 -1.49 -11.07 -11.59
C ASN A 216 -2.45 -9.86 -11.52
N PRO A 217 -2.58 -9.03 -12.58
CA PRO A 217 -3.46 -7.85 -12.59
C PRO A 217 -4.96 -8.17 -12.45
N TYR A 218 -5.32 -9.44 -12.55
CA TYR A 218 -6.69 -9.95 -12.47
C TYR A 218 -7.03 -10.62 -11.12
N TYR A 219 -6.04 -10.82 -10.25
CA TYR A 219 -6.21 -11.46 -8.94
C TYR A 219 -6.53 -10.43 -7.85
N GLU A 220 -7.60 -10.67 -7.09
CA GLU A 220 -8.12 -9.70 -6.10
C GLU A 220 -7.27 -9.58 -4.83
N GLY A 221 -6.54 -10.65 -4.46
CA GLY A 221 -5.68 -10.68 -3.27
C GLY A 221 -4.33 -9.97 -3.44
N ASN A 222 -4.01 -9.48 -4.63
CA ASN A 222 -2.77 -8.74 -4.87
C ASN A 222 -2.89 -7.28 -4.42
N ASP A 223 -1.86 -6.79 -3.75
CA ASP A 223 -1.72 -5.38 -3.43
C ASP A 223 -1.66 -4.54 -4.73
N GLN A 224 -2.53 -3.55 -4.82
CA GLN A 224 -2.70 -2.69 -5.98
C GLN A 224 -1.59 -1.64 -6.12
N GLU A 225 -0.78 -1.43 -5.07
CA GLU A 225 0.39 -0.55 -5.09
C GLU A 225 1.68 -1.30 -5.48
N ALA A 226 1.80 -2.57 -5.08
CA ALA A 226 2.90 -3.45 -5.49
C ALA A 226 2.79 -3.90 -6.96
N MET A 227 1.59 -3.87 -7.54
CA MET A 227 1.28 -4.47 -8.84
C MET A 227 1.16 -3.44 -9.97
N VAL A 228 1.63 -3.81 -11.17
CA VAL A 228 1.44 -2.99 -12.38
C VAL A 228 0.09 -3.34 -13.04
N ASP A 229 -0.78 -2.32 -13.20
CA ASP A 229 -2.15 -2.48 -13.72
C ASP A 229 -2.28 -2.32 -15.25
N ASP A 230 -1.18 -2.05 -15.95
CA ASP A 230 -1.12 -1.92 -17.42
C ASP A 230 -1.11 -3.31 -18.07
N ASP A 231 -2.31 -3.85 -18.30
CA ASP A 231 -2.52 -5.21 -18.79
C ASP A 231 -2.53 -5.34 -20.33
N ARG A 232 -2.27 -4.25 -21.07
CA ARG A 232 -2.48 -4.18 -22.53
C ARG A 232 -1.64 -5.17 -23.35
N PHE A 233 -0.44 -5.49 -22.87
CA PHE A 233 0.41 -6.53 -23.47
C PHE A 233 0.10 -7.91 -22.89
N ILE A 234 -0.16 -7.97 -21.58
CA ILE A 234 -0.45 -9.20 -20.83
C ILE A 234 -1.68 -9.91 -21.41
N ILE A 235 -2.76 -9.17 -21.70
CA ILE A 235 -4.00 -9.73 -22.22
C ILE A 235 -3.86 -10.31 -23.63
N GLU A 236 -3.08 -9.66 -24.50
CA GLU A 236 -2.87 -10.17 -25.87
C GLU A 236 -1.96 -11.41 -25.89
N THR A 237 -1.12 -11.58 -24.85
CA THR A 237 -0.11 -12.65 -24.73
C THR A 237 -0.40 -13.62 -23.57
N LEU A 238 -1.66 -13.70 -23.12
CA LEU A 238 -2.05 -14.31 -21.85
C LEU A 238 -1.62 -15.79 -21.71
N ASP A 239 -1.56 -16.53 -22.81
CA ASP A 239 -1.07 -17.92 -22.88
C ASP A 239 0.39 -18.07 -22.44
N ARG A 240 1.21 -17.01 -22.59
CA ARG A 240 2.64 -16.97 -22.23
C ARG A 240 2.90 -16.52 -20.81
N TRP A 241 1.91 -15.97 -20.11
CA TRP A 241 2.04 -15.62 -18.70
C TRP A 241 1.76 -16.82 -17.80
N TYR A 242 2.47 -16.89 -16.68
CA TYR A 242 2.26 -17.87 -15.63
C TYR A 242 2.14 -17.16 -14.28
N PHE A 243 0.96 -17.23 -13.68
CA PHE A 243 0.62 -16.54 -12.44
C PHE A 243 0.70 -17.46 -11.21
N GLY A 244 1.56 -18.47 -11.23
CA GLY A 244 1.67 -19.42 -10.12
C GLY A 244 0.57 -20.49 -10.09
N ILE A 245 0.58 -21.31 -9.04
CA ILE A 245 -0.42 -22.35 -8.80
C ILE A 245 -1.66 -21.81 -8.07
N ASP A 246 -1.47 -20.75 -7.29
CA ASP A 246 -2.51 -19.98 -6.58
C ASP A 246 -3.15 -18.88 -7.44
N ASN A 247 -2.62 -18.67 -8.66
CA ASN A 247 -2.99 -17.61 -9.60
C ASN A 247 -2.69 -16.18 -9.10
N SER A 248 -1.90 -15.99 -8.03
CA SER A 248 -1.50 -14.65 -7.55
C SER A 248 -0.35 -14.06 -8.35
N GLY A 249 0.56 -14.89 -8.86
CA GLY A 249 1.81 -14.48 -9.48
C GLY A 249 2.87 -14.00 -8.49
N ASN A 250 2.66 -14.20 -7.18
CA ASN A 250 3.62 -13.84 -6.15
C ASN A 250 4.85 -14.76 -6.21
N ILE A 251 6.02 -14.19 -6.49
CA ILE A 251 7.30 -14.91 -6.55
C ILE A 251 7.86 -15.26 -5.15
N LEU A 252 7.36 -14.62 -4.09
CA LEU A 252 7.75 -14.93 -2.70
C LEU A 252 7.14 -16.25 -2.19
N ASP A 253 6.26 -16.90 -2.97
CA ASP A 253 5.78 -18.26 -2.71
C ASP A 253 6.64 -19.30 -3.46
N GLN A 254 7.26 -20.21 -2.70
CA GLN A 254 8.02 -21.35 -3.23
C GLN A 254 7.22 -22.23 -4.18
N ASN A 255 5.90 -22.36 -3.97
CA ASN A 255 5.04 -23.19 -4.80
C ASN A 255 4.84 -22.57 -6.19
N ASN A 256 4.78 -21.24 -6.26
CA ASN A 256 4.77 -20.51 -7.51
C ASN A 256 6.12 -20.62 -8.24
N ILE A 257 7.24 -20.52 -7.53
CA ILE A 257 8.57 -20.79 -8.10
C ILE A 257 8.68 -22.23 -8.64
N LYS A 258 8.28 -23.25 -7.86
CA LYS A 258 8.26 -24.66 -8.29
C LYS A 258 7.37 -24.86 -9.52
N GLY A 259 6.22 -24.18 -9.56
CA GLY A 259 5.31 -24.17 -10.70
C GLY A 259 5.93 -23.60 -11.97
N VAL A 260 6.67 -22.48 -11.86
CA VAL A 260 7.44 -21.88 -12.97
C VAL A 260 8.48 -22.87 -13.47
N TRP A 261 9.24 -23.50 -12.58
CA TRP A 261 10.25 -24.50 -12.95
C TRP A 261 9.64 -25.67 -13.71
N ASN A 262 8.52 -26.21 -13.23
CA ASN A 262 7.79 -27.29 -13.91
C ASN A 262 7.32 -26.85 -15.30
N ARG A 263 6.81 -25.61 -15.45
CA ARG A 263 6.36 -25.05 -16.75
C ARG A 263 7.50 -24.88 -17.76
N VAL A 264 8.70 -24.51 -17.34
CA VAL A 264 9.84 -24.31 -18.27
C VAL A 264 10.73 -25.56 -18.44
N ARG A 265 10.52 -26.60 -17.63
CA ARG A 265 11.27 -27.89 -17.65
C ARG A 265 10.39 -29.10 -17.98
N THR A 266 9.41 -28.94 -18.88
CA THR A 266 8.37 -29.94 -19.20
C THR A 266 8.84 -31.25 -19.88
N ASP A 267 10.10 -31.36 -20.31
CA ASP A 267 10.69 -32.57 -20.89
C ASP A 267 11.90 -32.98 -20.01
N PRO A 268 12.10 -34.27 -19.67
CA PRO A 268 13.36 -34.75 -19.08
C PRO A 268 14.64 -34.40 -19.85
N LYS A 269 14.53 -34.06 -21.15
CA LYS A 269 15.60 -33.52 -21.99
C LYS A 269 15.62 -31.97 -22.05
N SER A 270 14.66 -31.29 -21.45
CA SER A 270 14.57 -29.82 -21.45
C SER A 270 15.80 -29.23 -20.76
N ILE A 271 16.54 -28.43 -21.52
CA ILE A 271 17.86 -27.93 -21.11
C ILE A 271 17.73 -26.79 -20.06
N GLY A 272 16.52 -26.30 -19.79
CA GLY A 272 16.24 -25.09 -19.01
C GLY A 272 16.08 -23.85 -19.92
N VAL A 273 15.98 -22.66 -19.32
CA VAL A 273 15.92 -21.39 -20.08
C VAL A 273 17.31 -20.78 -20.26
N HIS A 274 17.54 -20.11 -21.39
CA HIS A 274 18.84 -19.61 -21.82
C HIS A 274 19.15 -18.20 -21.27
N LEU A 275 18.12 -17.37 -21.12
CA LEU A 275 18.19 -16.04 -20.54
C LEU A 275 17.05 -15.86 -19.53
N ILE A 276 17.37 -15.29 -18.37
CA ILE A 276 16.39 -14.82 -17.40
C ILE A 276 16.57 -13.34 -17.16
N THR A 277 15.46 -12.61 -17.05
CA THR A 277 15.47 -11.21 -16.61
C THR A 277 14.58 -11.01 -15.39
N GLY A 278 15.01 -10.19 -14.44
CA GLY A 278 14.20 -9.67 -13.34
C GLY A 278 14.30 -8.14 -13.28
N ASP A 279 13.16 -7.44 -13.33
CA ASP A 279 13.07 -5.98 -13.15
C ASP A 279 12.28 -5.60 -11.88
N GLY A 280 12.16 -6.53 -10.92
CA GLY A 280 11.45 -6.38 -9.66
C GLY A 280 11.77 -5.10 -8.87
N SER A 281 10.77 -4.60 -8.16
CA SER A 281 10.86 -3.53 -7.16
C SER A 281 9.51 -3.41 -6.47
N ILE A 282 9.53 -3.05 -5.19
CA ILE A 282 8.38 -2.48 -4.49
C ILE A 282 8.54 -0.94 -4.39
N ASP A 283 7.51 -0.22 -3.95
CA ASP A 283 7.64 1.22 -3.71
C ASP A 283 8.42 1.47 -2.42
N THR A 284 9.50 2.24 -2.55
CA THR A 284 10.37 2.64 -1.43
C THR A 284 10.33 4.17 -1.25
N SER A 285 9.20 4.80 -1.61
CA SER A 285 9.01 6.25 -1.50
C SER A 285 8.98 6.77 -0.06
N ALA A 286 8.57 5.92 0.89
CA ALA A 286 8.56 6.22 2.33
C ALA A 286 9.97 6.26 2.93
N ASP A 287 10.87 5.36 2.52
CA ASP A 287 12.30 5.40 2.86
C ASP A 287 13.17 5.07 1.63
N PRO A 288 13.60 6.09 0.87
CA PRO A 288 14.49 5.91 -0.27
C PRO A 288 15.94 5.58 0.10
N ASN A 289 16.32 5.75 1.37
CA ASN A 289 17.70 5.51 1.85
C ASN A 289 17.89 4.02 2.19
N GLU A 290 16.87 3.36 2.74
CA GLU A 290 16.83 1.91 3.01
C GLU A 290 16.26 1.07 1.86
N GLN A 291 16.15 1.65 0.66
CA GLN A 291 15.65 0.97 -0.55
C GLN A 291 16.28 -0.41 -0.79
N GLU A 292 17.58 -0.58 -0.53
CA GLU A 292 18.31 -1.83 -0.74
C GLU A 292 17.85 -2.94 0.23
N SER A 293 17.75 -2.61 1.52
CA SER A 293 17.23 -3.47 2.58
C SER A 293 15.79 -3.91 2.28
N ILE A 294 14.93 -2.95 1.90
CA ILE A 294 13.49 -3.13 1.68
C ILE A 294 13.19 -4.13 0.55
N VAL A 295 13.95 -4.11 -0.55
CA VAL A 295 13.71 -4.98 -1.73
C VAL A 295 14.47 -6.31 -1.69
N SER A 296 15.30 -6.54 -0.66
CA SER A 296 16.27 -7.64 -0.60
C SER A 296 15.62 -9.03 -0.76
N GLU A 297 14.48 -9.27 -0.11
CA GLU A 297 13.70 -10.51 -0.19
C GLU A 297 13.19 -10.78 -1.63
N LEU A 298 12.77 -9.74 -2.35
CA LEU A 298 12.30 -9.85 -3.74
C LEU A 298 13.45 -10.24 -4.68
N HIS A 299 14.60 -9.57 -4.58
CA HIS A 299 15.78 -9.94 -5.37
C HIS A 299 16.28 -11.35 -5.05
N TYR A 300 16.19 -11.77 -3.78
CA TYR A 300 16.51 -13.15 -3.39
C TYR A 300 15.58 -14.14 -4.09
N ALA A 301 14.26 -13.94 -4.03
CA ALA A 301 13.28 -14.79 -4.70
C ALA A 301 13.46 -14.82 -6.24
N GLU A 302 13.70 -13.68 -6.89
CA GLU A 302 14.02 -13.59 -8.32
C GLU A 302 15.28 -14.40 -8.67
N ALA A 303 16.35 -14.28 -7.88
CA ALA A 303 17.59 -15.01 -8.08
C ALA A 303 17.45 -16.53 -7.85
N ILE A 304 16.75 -16.97 -6.80
CA ILE A 304 16.52 -18.41 -6.54
C ILE A 304 15.63 -19.01 -7.62
N CYS A 305 14.57 -18.30 -8.03
CA CYS A 305 13.75 -18.68 -9.18
C CYS A 305 14.61 -18.83 -10.44
N ALA A 306 15.54 -17.90 -10.68
CA ALA A 306 16.44 -17.96 -11.82
C ALA A 306 17.41 -19.15 -11.78
N LEU A 307 18.10 -19.37 -10.66
CA LEU A 307 19.03 -20.50 -10.46
C LEU A 307 18.34 -21.86 -10.70
N GLY A 308 17.08 -21.98 -10.25
CA GLY A 308 16.28 -23.18 -10.44
C GLY A 308 15.59 -23.32 -11.81
N ALA A 309 15.66 -22.32 -12.70
CA ALA A 309 15.09 -22.38 -14.05
C ALA A 309 16.15 -22.44 -15.16
N LEU A 310 17.33 -21.85 -14.95
CA LEU A 310 18.39 -21.70 -15.95
C LEU A 310 18.93 -23.02 -16.53
N ALA A 311 19.33 -22.90 -17.80
CA ALA A 311 20.16 -23.84 -18.54
C ALA A 311 21.64 -23.68 -18.24
N LYS A 312 22.43 -24.76 -18.35
CA LYS A 312 23.90 -24.67 -18.37
C LYS A 312 24.35 -23.73 -19.49
N ASN A 313 25.28 -22.84 -19.15
CA ASN A 313 25.74 -21.69 -19.95
C ASN A 313 24.71 -20.56 -20.16
N GLY A 314 23.51 -20.63 -19.58
CA GLY A 314 22.54 -19.53 -19.61
C GLY A 314 23.00 -18.30 -18.83
N SER A 315 22.26 -17.19 -18.97
CA SER A 315 22.60 -15.90 -18.34
C SER A 315 21.42 -15.29 -17.57
N LEU A 316 21.73 -14.48 -16.57
CA LEU A 316 20.78 -13.73 -15.74
C LEU A 316 21.07 -12.24 -15.84
N VAL A 317 20.01 -11.45 -16.04
CA VAL A 317 19.99 -9.99 -15.89
C VAL A 317 19.04 -9.68 -14.74
N LEU A 318 19.55 -9.26 -13.60
CA LEU A 318 18.74 -8.95 -12.41
C LEU A 318 18.94 -7.49 -12.03
N LYS A 319 17.85 -6.73 -11.92
CA LYS A 319 17.88 -5.38 -11.35
C LYS A 319 18.28 -5.45 -9.88
N MET A 320 19.10 -4.50 -9.44
CA MET A 320 19.42 -4.24 -8.04
C MET A 320 19.56 -2.73 -7.81
N PHE A 321 19.94 -2.29 -6.61
CA PHE A 321 20.15 -0.88 -6.30
C PHE A 321 21.61 -0.61 -5.89
N ASN A 322 21.83 -0.03 -4.70
CA ASN A 322 23.18 0.11 -4.15
C ASN A 322 23.70 -1.26 -3.67
N LEU A 323 24.91 -1.28 -3.10
CA LEU A 323 25.69 -2.48 -2.81
C LEU A 323 26.27 -2.46 -1.38
N PHE A 324 25.52 -1.94 -0.42
CA PHE A 324 26.00 -1.73 0.95
C PHE A 324 25.58 -2.85 1.92
N GLU A 325 24.46 -3.51 1.67
CA GLU A 325 23.78 -4.36 2.64
C GLU A 325 24.29 -5.81 2.62
N CYS A 326 24.33 -6.45 3.79
CA CYS A 326 24.83 -7.83 3.92
C CYS A 326 24.03 -8.82 3.05
N GLU A 327 22.74 -8.55 2.88
CA GLU A 327 21.79 -9.29 2.06
C GLU A 327 22.21 -9.26 0.58
N THR A 328 22.52 -8.07 0.05
CA THR A 328 23.06 -7.87 -1.31
C THR A 328 24.40 -8.55 -1.49
N ILE A 329 25.31 -8.41 -0.53
CA ILE A 329 26.65 -9.00 -0.57
C ILE A 329 26.58 -10.53 -0.62
N CYS A 330 25.74 -11.14 0.23
CA CYS A 330 25.51 -12.58 0.24
C CYS A 330 24.90 -13.06 -1.07
N LEU A 331 23.90 -12.34 -1.61
CA LEU A 331 23.25 -12.68 -2.87
C LEU A 331 24.21 -12.63 -4.06
N LEU A 332 25.04 -11.59 -4.16
CA LEU A 332 26.07 -11.48 -5.19
C LEU A 332 27.11 -12.58 -5.09
N TYR A 333 27.50 -12.98 -3.88
CA TYR A 333 28.43 -14.09 -3.69
C TYR A 333 27.82 -15.44 -4.11
N ILE A 334 26.54 -15.69 -3.82
CA ILE A 334 25.80 -16.87 -4.31
C ILE A 334 25.75 -16.90 -5.84
N LEU A 335 25.53 -15.75 -6.50
CA LEU A 335 25.60 -15.66 -7.96
C LEU A 335 27.04 -15.89 -8.48
N ALA A 336 28.07 -15.37 -7.82
CA ALA A 336 29.46 -15.58 -8.21
C ALA A 336 29.89 -17.06 -8.18
N LEU A 337 29.38 -17.84 -7.21
CA LEU A 337 29.57 -19.29 -7.16
C LEU A 337 28.94 -20.03 -8.36
N HIS A 338 27.87 -19.48 -8.93
CA HIS A 338 27.05 -20.16 -9.94
C HIS A 338 27.28 -19.74 -11.40
N PHE A 339 27.95 -18.62 -11.67
CA PHE A 339 28.16 -18.09 -13.04
C PHE A 339 29.64 -17.88 -13.38
N LYS A 340 30.03 -17.97 -14.66
CA LYS A 340 31.42 -17.80 -15.11
C LYS A 340 31.92 -16.36 -14.97
N GLU A 341 31.07 -15.38 -15.28
CA GLU A 341 31.31 -13.95 -15.10
C GLU A 341 30.16 -13.35 -14.27
N LEU A 342 30.49 -12.46 -13.34
CA LEU A 342 29.54 -11.61 -12.62
C LEU A 342 29.98 -10.16 -12.78
N SER A 343 29.04 -9.28 -13.09
CA SER A 343 29.33 -7.86 -13.30
C SER A 343 28.14 -6.98 -12.90
N ILE A 344 28.44 -5.75 -12.50
CA ILE A 344 27.45 -4.71 -12.20
C ILE A 344 27.48 -3.68 -13.33
N PHE A 345 26.30 -3.30 -13.82
CA PHE A 345 26.14 -2.34 -14.90
C PHE A 345 25.07 -1.30 -14.56
N LYS A 346 25.33 -0.03 -14.86
CA LYS A 346 24.33 1.04 -14.80
C LYS A 346 24.09 1.62 -16.20
N PRO A 347 22.99 1.25 -16.89
CA PRO A 347 22.63 1.85 -18.17
C PRO A 347 22.58 3.39 -18.11
N ALA A 348 23.00 4.08 -19.17
CA ALA A 348 22.77 5.51 -19.42
C ALA A 348 21.29 5.88 -19.37
N SER A 349 20.45 4.97 -19.82
CA SER A 349 18.99 5.04 -19.81
C SER A 349 18.37 4.88 -18.42
N SER A 350 19.11 4.37 -17.44
CA SER A 350 18.74 4.47 -16.02
C SER A 350 19.08 5.87 -15.48
N ARG A 351 18.24 6.41 -14.58
CA ARG A 351 18.40 7.79 -14.08
C ARG A 351 19.69 7.93 -13.30
N ALA A 352 20.65 8.72 -13.79
CA ALA A 352 21.96 8.84 -13.16
C ALA A 352 21.97 9.07 -11.62
N PRO A 353 21.05 9.86 -11.01
CA PRO A 353 21.01 10.06 -9.55
C PRO A 353 20.32 8.95 -8.73
N ASN A 354 19.74 7.92 -9.34
CA ASN A 354 19.11 6.81 -8.59
C ASN A 354 20.12 5.68 -8.27
N GLY A 355 19.79 4.85 -7.29
CA GLY A 355 20.62 3.69 -6.91
C GLY A 355 20.56 2.53 -7.91
N GLU A 356 19.61 2.54 -8.85
CA GLU A 356 19.31 1.40 -9.73
C GLU A 356 20.54 0.96 -10.57
N THR A 357 20.91 -0.30 -10.42
CA THR A 357 21.95 -1.00 -11.19
C THR A 357 21.41 -2.35 -11.68
N TYR A 358 22.17 -3.06 -12.51
CA TYR A 358 21.83 -4.38 -13.00
C TYR A 358 23.01 -5.33 -12.80
N VAL A 359 22.75 -6.46 -12.15
CA VAL A 359 23.64 -7.61 -12.08
C VAL A 359 23.52 -8.38 -13.38
N ILE A 360 24.64 -8.55 -14.06
CA ILE A 360 24.75 -9.33 -15.28
C ILE A 360 25.64 -10.53 -14.98
N ALA A 361 25.03 -11.71 -14.89
CA ALA A 361 25.68 -12.97 -14.57
C ALA A 361 25.64 -13.89 -15.79
N ILE A 362 26.80 -14.29 -16.30
CA ILE A 362 26.94 -14.97 -17.60
C ILE A 362 27.53 -16.36 -17.43
N GLY A 363 26.96 -17.33 -18.13
CA GLY A 363 27.49 -18.68 -18.22
C GLY A 363 27.22 -19.51 -16.97
N PHE A 364 25.96 -19.74 -16.63
CA PHE A 364 25.52 -20.56 -15.50
C PHE A 364 26.20 -21.94 -15.50
N ARG A 365 26.83 -22.31 -14.39
CA ARG A 365 27.55 -23.57 -14.20
C ARG A 365 26.62 -24.76 -13.89
N GLY A 366 25.40 -24.46 -13.45
CA GLY A 366 24.49 -25.43 -12.83
C GLY A 366 24.50 -25.32 -11.30
N ILE A 367 23.38 -25.67 -10.69
CA ILE A 367 23.18 -25.75 -9.24
C ILE A 367 22.79 -27.18 -8.86
N ASP A 368 23.29 -27.63 -7.72
CA ASP A 368 23.06 -28.96 -7.18
C ASP A 368 21.72 -28.97 -6.44
N SER A 369 20.90 -30.01 -6.60
CA SER A 369 19.49 -30.00 -6.13
C SER A 369 19.35 -29.76 -4.62
N GLU A 370 20.30 -30.25 -3.82
CA GLU A 370 20.34 -30.05 -2.37
C GLU A 370 20.59 -28.58 -1.99
N VAL A 371 21.50 -27.91 -2.71
CA VAL A 371 21.78 -26.47 -2.55
C VAL A 371 20.59 -25.63 -3.03
N LEU A 372 19.99 -25.99 -4.17
CA LEU A 372 18.79 -25.30 -4.66
C LEU A 372 17.62 -25.42 -3.68
N ASN A 373 17.39 -26.61 -3.12
CA ASN A 373 16.34 -26.82 -2.11
C ASN A 373 16.65 -26.07 -0.80
N SER A 374 17.91 -26.05 -0.37
CA SER A 374 18.35 -25.28 0.81
C SER A 374 18.12 -23.78 0.65
N LEU A 375 18.40 -23.21 -0.53
CA LEU A 375 18.11 -21.81 -0.82
C LEU A 375 16.60 -21.55 -0.96
N LEU A 376 15.89 -22.43 -1.67
CA LEU A 376 14.43 -22.31 -1.86
C LEU A 376 13.67 -22.32 -0.55
N SER A 377 14.10 -23.09 0.47
CA SER A 377 13.40 -23.16 1.75
C SER A 377 13.30 -21.83 2.48
N PHE A 378 14.18 -20.86 2.17
CA PHE A 378 14.15 -19.52 2.75
C PHE A 378 13.40 -18.47 1.92
N VAL A 379 12.91 -18.81 0.72
CA VAL A 379 11.94 -17.96 0.01
C VAL A 379 10.59 -18.14 0.71
N SER A 380 10.24 -17.24 1.63
CA SER A 380 8.96 -17.30 2.36
C SER A 380 8.66 -15.99 3.06
N THR A 381 7.40 -15.79 3.46
CA THR A 381 6.95 -14.68 4.33
C THR A 381 7.54 -14.69 5.75
N GLU A 382 8.41 -15.66 6.06
CA GLU A 382 9.18 -15.75 7.30
C GLU A 382 10.69 -15.65 7.04
N PHE A 383 11.08 -14.84 6.05
CA PHE A 383 12.48 -14.53 5.77
C PHE A 383 13.22 -14.10 7.06
N PRO A 384 14.39 -14.68 7.41
CA PRO A 384 15.01 -14.44 8.72
C PRO A 384 15.60 -13.03 8.90
N HIS A 385 14.75 -12.07 9.26
CA HIS A 385 15.16 -10.68 9.52
C HIS A 385 16.22 -10.59 10.64
N GLY A 386 17.20 -9.71 10.46
CA GLY A 386 18.29 -9.49 11.41
C GLY A 386 19.38 -10.59 11.42
N LYS A 387 19.26 -11.62 10.59
CA LYS A 387 20.29 -12.66 10.38
C LYS A 387 20.94 -12.49 9.00
N ALA A 388 22.25 -12.70 8.92
CA ALA A 388 22.93 -12.70 7.63
C ALA A 388 22.77 -14.04 6.93
N LEU A 389 22.39 -14.03 5.65
CA LEU A 389 22.23 -15.22 4.82
C LEU A 389 23.49 -16.11 4.82
N LEU A 390 24.68 -15.50 4.83
CA LEU A 390 25.98 -16.15 5.01
C LEU A 390 26.77 -15.45 6.13
N SER A 391 27.63 -16.19 6.83
CA SER A 391 28.58 -15.60 7.77
C SER A 391 29.61 -14.73 7.04
N ARG A 392 30.05 -13.63 7.68
CA ARG A 392 31.12 -12.77 7.18
C ARG A 392 32.43 -13.54 6.90
N THR A 393 32.67 -14.63 7.61
CA THR A 393 33.84 -15.52 7.43
C THR A 393 33.72 -16.45 6.23
N SER A 394 32.49 -16.69 5.73
CA SER A 394 32.19 -17.52 4.56
C SER A 394 32.57 -16.87 3.23
N ILE A 395 32.71 -15.54 3.21
CA ILE A 395 32.94 -14.75 2.01
C ILE A 395 34.43 -14.35 1.94
N PRO A 396 35.18 -14.77 0.90
CA PRO A 396 36.59 -14.44 0.77
C PRO A 396 36.83 -12.93 0.74
N GLN A 397 37.83 -12.46 1.50
CA GLN A 397 38.16 -11.04 1.56
C GLN A 397 38.39 -10.43 0.18
N SER A 398 39.04 -11.16 -0.73
CA SER A 398 39.32 -10.69 -2.09
C SER A 398 38.07 -10.49 -2.97
N PHE A 399 36.95 -11.15 -2.67
CA PHE A 399 35.65 -10.85 -3.29
C PHE A 399 35.05 -9.55 -2.72
N LEU A 400 35.21 -9.32 -1.41
CA LEU A 400 34.75 -8.10 -0.74
C LEU A 400 35.58 -6.89 -1.16
N ASP A 401 36.89 -7.03 -1.35
CA ASP A 401 37.77 -5.98 -1.86
C ASP A 401 37.33 -5.51 -3.26
N ASP A 402 36.86 -6.44 -4.11
CA ASP A 402 36.26 -6.09 -5.40
C ASP A 402 34.89 -5.43 -5.21
N LEU A 403 34.04 -5.97 -4.32
CA LEU A 403 32.72 -5.39 -4.04
C LEU A 403 32.82 -3.94 -3.54
N ILE A 404 33.74 -3.65 -2.61
CA ILE A 404 33.96 -2.29 -2.07
C ILE A 404 34.40 -1.33 -3.18
N LYS A 405 35.33 -1.71 -4.06
CA LYS A 405 35.75 -0.89 -5.22
C LYS A 405 34.60 -0.65 -6.20
N ILE A 406 33.72 -1.63 -6.38
CA ILE A 406 32.54 -1.54 -7.26
C ILE A 406 31.50 -0.60 -6.62
N ALA A 407 31.21 -0.78 -5.32
CA ALA A 407 30.31 0.04 -4.54
C ALA A 407 30.76 1.52 -4.52
N ASP A 408 32.03 1.79 -4.23
CA ASP A 408 32.60 3.15 -4.30
C ASP A 408 32.41 3.76 -5.69
N TYR A 409 32.78 3.05 -6.76
CA TYR A 409 32.64 3.56 -8.12
C TYR A 409 31.20 3.98 -8.45
N PHE A 410 30.20 3.12 -8.20
CA PHE A 410 28.81 3.46 -8.48
C PHE A 410 28.27 4.56 -7.56
N THR A 411 28.66 4.55 -6.28
CA THR A 411 28.31 5.59 -5.31
C THR A 411 28.85 6.96 -5.73
N MET A 412 30.12 7.05 -6.15
CA MET A 412 30.71 8.30 -6.60
C MET A 412 30.05 8.80 -7.89
N LYS A 413 29.66 7.92 -8.83
CA LYS A 413 28.89 8.32 -10.02
C LYS A 413 27.49 8.84 -9.67
N GLN A 414 26.86 8.28 -8.63
CA GLN A 414 25.56 8.76 -8.16
C GLN A 414 25.67 10.12 -7.45
N ILE A 415 26.66 10.32 -6.58
CA ILE A 415 26.96 11.61 -5.94
C ILE A 415 27.25 12.68 -7.00
N GLN A 416 28.15 12.41 -7.95
CA GLN A 416 28.44 13.31 -9.08
C GLN A 416 27.17 13.70 -9.86
N ALA A 417 26.24 12.75 -10.07
CA ALA A 417 24.98 13.02 -10.74
C ALA A 417 23.99 13.84 -9.88
N LEU A 418 23.95 13.65 -8.56
CA LEU A 418 23.15 14.45 -7.63
C LEU A 418 23.67 15.89 -7.58
N GLU A 419 24.97 16.07 -7.37
CA GLU A 419 25.64 17.36 -7.29
C GLU A 419 25.49 18.15 -8.59
N ARG A 420 25.74 17.52 -9.75
CA ARG A 420 25.51 18.15 -11.06
C ARG A 420 24.08 18.70 -11.19
N ASN A 421 23.07 17.98 -10.72
CA ASN A 421 21.68 18.46 -10.79
C ASN A 421 21.40 19.60 -9.83
N LEU A 422 21.99 19.58 -8.63
CA LEU A 422 21.89 20.66 -7.64
C LEU A 422 22.55 21.95 -8.15
N GLU A 423 23.75 21.86 -8.74
CA GLU A 423 24.42 23.03 -9.32
C GLU A 423 23.68 23.55 -10.57
N LEU A 424 23.20 22.66 -11.45
CA LEU A 424 22.39 23.05 -12.62
C LEU A 424 21.08 23.77 -12.24
N GLU A 425 20.53 23.51 -11.06
CA GLU A 425 19.34 24.21 -10.55
C GLU A 425 19.66 25.69 -10.24
N LYS A 426 20.82 25.96 -9.63
CA LYS A 426 21.24 27.32 -9.23
C LYS A 426 21.48 28.24 -10.42
N VAL A 427 22.06 27.73 -11.50
CA VAL A 427 22.40 28.51 -12.71
C VAL A 427 21.33 28.44 -13.82
N TRP A 428 20.18 27.80 -13.55
CA TRP A 428 19.22 27.37 -14.57
C TRP A 428 18.70 28.50 -15.48
N ASN A 429 19.13 28.49 -16.75
CA ASN A 429 18.81 29.54 -17.72
C ASN A 429 18.47 28.98 -19.12
N ARG A 430 18.11 29.86 -20.07
CA ARG A 430 17.73 29.46 -21.45
C ARG A 430 18.90 28.89 -22.26
N ASN A 431 20.13 29.33 -22.03
CA ASN A 431 21.32 28.85 -22.72
C ASN A 431 21.63 27.42 -22.30
N ILE A 432 21.59 27.14 -20.99
CA ILE A 432 21.72 25.79 -20.42
C ILE A 432 20.63 24.86 -20.95
N GLN A 433 19.38 25.32 -21.01
CA GLN A 433 18.28 24.53 -21.59
C GLN A 433 18.53 24.15 -23.06
N GLN A 434 19.06 25.08 -23.86
CA GLN A 434 19.40 24.83 -25.27
C GLN A 434 20.56 23.84 -25.40
N ALA A 435 21.63 24.02 -24.63
CA ALA A 435 22.79 23.12 -24.65
C ALA A 435 22.44 21.69 -24.16
N ILE A 436 21.59 21.55 -23.14
CA ILE A 436 21.08 20.24 -22.70
C ILE A 436 20.17 19.60 -23.76
N PHE A 437 19.43 20.40 -24.53
CA PHE A 437 18.64 19.89 -25.66
C PHE A 437 19.54 19.37 -26.79
N GLU A 438 20.60 20.08 -27.14
CA GLU A 438 21.61 19.66 -28.13
C GLU A 438 22.34 18.39 -27.68
N LEU A 439 22.81 18.36 -26.42
CA LEU A 439 23.38 17.19 -25.77
C LEU A 439 22.45 15.96 -25.84
N ASN A 440 21.15 16.14 -25.59
CA ASN A 440 20.15 15.08 -25.73
C ASN A 440 20.08 14.53 -27.17
N GLN A 441 20.20 15.38 -28.21
CA GLN A 441 20.20 14.90 -29.60
C GLN A 441 21.43 14.05 -29.91
N ASP A 442 22.60 14.42 -29.39
CA ASP A 442 23.82 13.65 -29.58
C ASP A 442 23.83 12.35 -28.77
N VAL A 443 23.21 12.34 -27.58
CA VAL A 443 22.96 11.10 -26.82
C VAL A 443 21.97 10.18 -27.53
N VAL A 444 20.95 10.71 -28.23
CA VAL A 444 20.03 9.91 -29.07
C VAL A 444 20.77 9.25 -30.24
N LYS A 445 21.65 9.99 -30.94
CA LYS A 445 22.49 9.44 -32.03
C LYS A 445 23.39 8.33 -31.50
N GLU A 446 24.04 8.55 -30.36
CA GLU A 446 24.96 7.59 -29.76
C GLU A 446 24.24 6.34 -29.23
N PHE A 447 23.10 6.49 -28.56
CA PHE A 447 22.25 5.35 -28.16
C PHE A 447 21.86 4.51 -29.38
N ARG A 448 21.41 5.14 -30.46
CA ARG A 448 21.07 4.44 -31.71
C ARG A 448 22.26 3.69 -32.31
N ARG A 449 23.44 4.32 -32.31
CA ARG A 449 24.68 3.70 -32.80
C ARG A 449 25.07 2.47 -31.99
N GLN A 450 24.98 2.54 -30.65
CA GLN A 450 25.29 1.40 -29.77
C GLN A 450 24.24 0.29 -29.85
N CYS A 451 22.95 0.63 -29.75
CA CYS A 451 21.83 -0.31 -29.87
C CYS A 451 21.51 -0.71 -31.34
N LEU A 452 22.35 -0.29 -32.29
CA LEU A 452 22.30 -0.71 -33.71
C LEU A 452 21.00 -0.34 -34.46
N ILE A 453 20.27 0.67 -33.97
CA ILE A 453 18.95 1.11 -34.47
C ILE A 453 19.13 2.23 -35.50
N ASP A 454 18.98 1.90 -36.79
CA ASP A 454 19.05 2.90 -37.87
C ASP A 454 17.81 3.83 -37.87
N TYR A 455 17.96 5.03 -38.43
CA TYR A 455 16.87 5.98 -38.66
C TYR A 455 15.75 5.42 -39.55
N ASN A 456 16.10 4.56 -40.51
CA ASN A 456 15.13 3.95 -41.43
C ASN A 456 14.55 2.63 -40.89
N TYR A 457 15.01 2.13 -39.74
CA TYR A 457 14.52 0.87 -39.19
C TYR A 457 13.11 1.04 -38.63
N GLN A 458 12.15 0.27 -39.14
CA GLN A 458 10.84 0.08 -38.53
C GLN A 458 10.73 -1.34 -38.00
N GLN A 459 10.21 -1.51 -36.78
CA GLN A 459 10.00 -2.85 -36.24
C GLN A 459 8.80 -3.51 -36.95
N PHE A 460 9.11 -4.46 -37.83
CA PHE A 460 8.13 -5.29 -38.55
C PHE A 460 7.70 -6.52 -37.74
N ILE A 461 8.63 -7.16 -37.03
CA ILE A 461 8.35 -8.33 -36.19
C ILE A 461 7.94 -7.86 -34.79
N ARG A 462 6.66 -8.00 -34.46
CA ARG A 462 6.03 -7.64 -33.18
C ARG A 462 5.46 -8.87 -32.52
N ILE A 463 5.36 -8.85 -31.19
CA ILE A 463 4.66 -9.90 -30.43
C ILE A 463 3.15 -9.70 -30.56
N VAL A 464 2.69 -8.45 -30.41
CA VAL A 464 1.28 -8.07 -30.50
C VAL A 464 1.01 -7.46 -31.88
N THR A 465 0.34 -8.22 -32.73
CA THR A 465 0.00 -7.81 -34.11
C THR A 465 -1.30 -7.00 -34.20
N ASN A 466 -2.20 -7.17 -33.23
CA ASN A 466 -3.58 -6.67 -33.30
C ASN A 466 -3.77 -5.27 -32.71
N VAL A 467 -2.79 -4.78 -31.95
CA VAL A 467 -2.84 -3.51 -31.21
C VAL A 467 -1.51 -2.77 -31.37
N GLU A 468 -1.54 -1.49 -31.73
CA GLU A 468 -0.32 -0.66 -31.78
C GLU A 468 0.09 -0.22 -30.37
N LEU A 469 0.99 -1.00 -29.76
CA LEU A 469 1.55 -0.72 -28.44
C LEU A 469 2.86 0.09 -28.55
N ASP A 470 2.80 1.42 -28.49
CA ASP A 470 3.99 2.29 -28.44
C ASP A 470 4.61 2.39 -27.01
N GLY A 471 3.93 1.85 -26.01
CA GLY A 471 4.29 1.96 -24.59
C GLY A 471 3.97 3.32 -23.96
N SER A 472 3.21 4.20 -24.63
CA SER A 472 2.71 5.45 -24.03
C SER A 472 1.37 5.25 -23.33
N ALA A 473 1.08 6.16 -22.41
CA ALA A 473 -0.26 6.33 -21.86
C ALA A 473 -1.18 7.19 -22.76
N LYS A 474 -0.69 7.69 -23.91
CA LYS A 474 -1.44 8.64 -24.78
C LYS A 474 -2.26 7.97 -25.89
N VAL A 475 -2.09 6.66 -26.12
CA VAL A 475 -2.98 5.86 -26.99
C VAL A 475 -4.33 5.60 -26.29
N LEU A 476 -4.47 5.97 -25.01
CA LEU A 476 -5.77 6.11 -24.37
C LEU A 476 -6.57 7.21 -25.07
N GLY A 477 -7.83 6.93 -25.42
CA GLY A 477 -8.79 7.98 -25.78
C GLY A 477 -8.92 9.02 -24.66
N ASN A 478 -9.46 10.20 -24.98
CA ASN A 478 -9.40 11.45 -24.18
C ASN A 478 -9.98 11.44 -22.73
N SER A 479 -10.18 10.29 -22.10
CA SER A 479 -10.73 10.13 -20.74
C SER A 479 -9.68 9.82 -19.66
N ALA A 480 -8.38 9.70 -20.00
CA ALA A 480 -7.34 9.27 -19.06
C ALA A 480 -6.02 10.07 -19.16
N ALA A 481 -6.11 11.40 -19.15
CA ALA A 481 -4.93 12.27 -19.19
C ALA A 481 -4.98 13.43 -18.18
N ILE A 482 -4.11 13.33 -17.16
CA ILE A 482 -3.57 14.41 -16.31
C ILE A 482 -4.53 14.99 -15.25
N VAL A 483 -4.34 14.56 -14.01
CA VAL A 483 -4.54 15.40 -12.80
C VAL A 483 -3.17 15.80 -12.24
N LYS A 484 -3.01 17.06 -11.82
CA LYS A 484 -1.76 17.65 -11.27
C LYS A 484 -1.41 17.13 -9.84
N GLY A 485 -1.27 15.82 -9.68
CA GLY A 485 -0.98 15.19 -8.37
C GLY A 485 0.41 14.57 -8.28
N GLY A 486 0.69 13.60 -9.16
CA GLY A 486 1.85 12.71 -9.07
C GLY A 486 1.45 11.23 -8.95
N LEU A 487 0.20 10.97 -8.52
CA LEU A 487 -0.46 9.67 -8.56
C LEU A 487 -0.72 9.20 -10.01
N ARG A 488 -0.59 7.89 -10.25
CA ARG A 488 -0.94 7.27 -11.53
C ARG A 488 -2.46 7.15 -11.64
N GLN A 489 -3.05 7.67 -12.71
CA GLN A 489 -4.41 7.30 -13.09
C GLN A 489 -4.36 5.87 -13.68
N ARG A 490 -5.22 4.96 -13.20
CA ARG A 490 -5.22 3.55 -13.58
C ARG A 490 -5.37 3.38 -15.09
N THR A 491 -4.54 2.54 -15.68
CA THR A 491 -4.51 2.33 -17.14
C THR A 491 -5.44 1.21 -17.60
N GLY A 492 -5.80 0.28 -16.70
CA GLY A 492 -6.60 -0.91 -17.00
C GLY A 492 -8.10 -0.87 -16.64
N GLY A 493 -8.64 0.23 -16.11
CA GLY A 493 -10.03 0.29 -15.61
C GLY A 493 -10.21 -0.33 -14.21
N THR A 494 -11.44 -0.69 -13.85
CA THR A 494 -11.74 -1.36 -12.56
C THR A 494 -11.28 -2.83 -12.56
N LEU A 495 -11.24 -3.47 -11.38
CA LEU A 495 -10.92 -4.90 -11.29
C LEU A 495 -11.92 -5.74 -12.09
N ASP A 496 -13.21 -5.45 -11.97
CA ASP A 496 -14.28 -6.11 -12.72
C ASP A 496 -14.10 -5.93 -14.24
N ASP A 497 -13.74 -4.72 -14.71
CA ASP A 497 -13.43 -4.49 -16.12
C ASP A 497 -12.27 -5.37 -16.60
N ARG A 498 -11.18 -5.46 -15.81
CA ARG A 498 -10.02 -6.30 -16.13
C ARG A 498 -10.40 -7.79 -16.14
N GLN A 499 -11.13 -8.27 -15.14
CA GLN A 499 -11.56 -9.66 -15.07
C GLN A 499 -12.55 -10.04 -16.18
N ASN A 500 -13.47 -9.14 -16.56
CA ASN A 500 -14.36 -9.32 -17.71
C ASN A 500 -13.56 -9.41 -19.02
N ARG A 501 -12.60 -8.51 -19.23
CA ARG A 501 -11.72 -8.56 -20.41
C ARG A 501 -10.90 -9.86 -20.45
N LYS A 502 -10.38 -10.31 -19.31
CA LYS A 502 -9.69 -11.60 -19.19
C LYS A 502 -10.60 -12.78 -19.57
N ARG A 503 -11.78 -12.92 -18.97
CA ARG A 503 -12.74 -14.01 -19.26
C ARG A 503 -13.05 -14.11 -20.75
N ASN A 504 -13.39 -12.98 -21.38
CA ASN A 504 -13.68 -12.93 -22.81
C ASN A 504 -12.49 -13.37 -23.68
N ARG A 505 -11.24 -13.10 -23.24
CA ARG A 505 -10.02 -13.54 -23.94
C ARG A 505 -9.72 -15.03 -23.70
N GLU A 506 -9.95 -15.54 -22.51
CA GLU A 506 -9.82 -16.98 -22.20
C GLU A 506 -10.85 -17.80 -23.00
N GLU A 507 -12.10 -17.34 -23.09
CA GLU A 507 -13.13 -17.92 -23.96
C GLU A 507 -12.68 -17.93 -25.43
N PHE A 508 -12.18 -16.81 -25.94
CA PHE A 508 -11.66 -16.71 -27.31
C PHE A 508 -10.50 -17.69 -27.58
N LEU A 509 -9.52 -17.78 -26.67
CA LEU A 509 -8.40 -18.71 -26.79
C LEU A 509 -8.86 -20.18 -26.71
N SER A 510 -9.85 -20.50 -25.87
CA SER A 510 -10.43 -21.84 -25.78
C SER A 510 -11.20 -22.24 -27.04
N GLY A 511 -11.86 -21.28 -27.71
CA GLY A 511 -12.59 -21.51 -28.95
C GLY A 511 -11.69 -21.80 -30.16
N ILE A 512 -10.44 -21.33 -30.16
CA ILE A 512 -9.46 -21.62 -31.21
C ILE A 512 -9.03 -23.10 -31.15
N ASN A 513 -8.76 -23.62 -29.96
CA ASN A 513 -8.29 -25.00 -29.76
C ASN A 513 -9.36 -26.09 -30.04
N ASN A 514 -10.62 -25.72 -30.21
CA ASN A 514 -11.72 -26.66 -30.51
C ASN A 514 -12.04 -26.77 -32.02
N ASN A 515 -11.32 -26.05 -32.89
CA ASN A 515 -11.57 -26.00 -34.34
C ASN A 515 -10.48 -26.67 -35.19
N ASP A 516 -9.65 -27.54 -34.62
CA ASP A 516 -8.72 -28.39 -35.36
C ASP A 516 -9.42 -29.63 -35.98
N GLU A 517 -10.48 -29.40 -36.77
CA GLU A 517 -11.01 -30.39 -37.72
C GLU A 517 -11.80 -29.71 -38.86
N GLY A 518 -11.06 -29.18 -39.85
CA GLY A 518 -11.53 -28.94 -41.23
C GLY A 518 -12.48 -27.77 -41.53
N GLU A 519 -11.93 -26.64 -42.02
CA GLU A 519 -12.18 -26.07 -43.37
C GLU A 519 -11.61 -24.63 -43.51
N GLU A 520 -11.07 -24.29 -44.68
CA GLU A 520 -10.53 -22.95 -44.99
C GLU A 520 -11.65 -21.91 -45.19
N GLN A 521 -11.71 -20.84 -44.37
CA GLN A 521 -12.44 -19.62 -44.74
C GLN A 521 -11.70 -18.30 -44.45
N VAL A 522 -10.98 -17.84 -45.48
CA VAL A 522 -10.82 -16.44 -45.94
C VAL A 522 -10.70 -15.34 -44.85
N ILE A 523 -9.45 -14.99 -44.53
CA ILE A 523 -9.11 -13.73 -43.84
C ILE A 523 -9.38 -12.53 -44.78
N LYS A 524 -10.46 -11.77 -44.53
CA LYS A 524 -10.70 -10.49 -45.21
C LYS A 524 -9.80 -9.39 -44.67
N LYS A 525 -8.76 -9.03 -45.44
CA LYS A 525 -8.12 -7.72 -45.36
C LYS A 525 -9.17 -6.61 -45.53
N MET A 526 -9.15 -5.60 -44.67
CA MET A 526 -9.71 -4.28 -44.97
C MET A 526 -8.59 -3.24 -44.92
N ASN A 527 -8.42 -2.54 -46.03
CA ASN A 527 -7.52 -1.40 -46.14
C ASN A 527 -8.13 -0.18 -45.43
N LEU A 528 -7.26 0.71 -44.94
CA LEU A 528 -7.62 2.04 -44.45
C LEU A 528 -7.94 2.98 -45.62
N GLU A 529 -9.08 3.68 -45.58
CA GLU A 529 -9.18 5.04 -46.09
C GLU A 529 -10.06 5.94 -45.18
N HIS A 530 -9.62 7.19 -45.07
CA HIS A 530 -10.14 8.37 -44.37
C HIS A 530 -11.63 8.47 -43.98
N GLY A 531 -11.90 8.91 -42.74
CA GLY A 531 -12.97 9.90 -42.47
C GLY A 531 -14.03 9.63 -41.39
N LYS A 532 -13.82 10.18 -40.18
CA LYS A 532 -14.82 10.79 -39.27
C LYS A 532 -16.18 10.08 -38.95
N THR A 533 -16.32 9.74 -37.65
CA THR A 533 -17.52 9.91 -36.76
C THR A 533 -18.74 8.95 -36.85
N VAL A 534 -18.80 8.02 -35.88
CA VAL A 534 -19.93 7.79 -34.94
C VAL A 534 -21.26 7.12 -35.42
N ILE A 535 -21.35 5.82 -35.09
CA ILE A 535 -22.46 5.12 -34.37
C ILE A 535 -23.71 4.51 -35.10
N PHE A 536 -24.03 3.30 -34.62
CA PHE A 536 -25.27 2.48 -34.64
C PHE A 536 -25.75 1.78 -35.93
N GLY A 537 -25.86 0.44 -35.84
CA GLY A 537 -26.89 -0.30 -36.56
C GLY A 537 -26.82 -1.83 -36.54
N ARG A 538 -27.45 -2.47 -35.54
CA ARG A 538 -28.12 -3.80 -35.56
C ARG A 538 -27.44 -5.00 -36.24
N ASN A 539 -27.49 -6.15 -35.57
CA ASN A 539 -27.84 -7.40 -36.26
C ASN A 539 -29.14 -7.99 -35.68
N THR A 540 -30.05 -8.31 -36.58
CA THR A 540 -31.33 -8.98 -36.32
C THR A 540 -31.14 -10.48 -36.24
N LEU A 541 -31.68 -11.13 -35.21
CA LEU A 541 -31.97 -12.56 -35.24
C LEU A 541 -33.41 -12.76 -35.73
N GLN A 542 -33.56 -13.38 -36.90
CA GLN A 542 -34.84 -13.96 -37.31
C GLN A 542 -35.08 -15.23 -36.50
N LYS A 543 -36.24 -15.33 -35.84
CA LYS A 543 -36.81 -16.62 -35.40
C LYS A 543 -37.95 -16.99 -36.34
N SER A 544 -38.07 -18.28 -36.60
CA SER A 544 -39.04 -18.88 -37.51
C SER A 544 -40.49 -18.75 -37.03
N THR A 545 -41.37 -18.63 -38.02
CA THR A 545 -42.83 -18.78 -37.99
C THR A 545 -43.40 -19.89 -37.10
N THR A 546 -44.53 -19.62 -36.43
CA THR A 546 -45.83 -20.30 -36.68
C THR A 546 -47.01 -19.52 -36.09
N ASN A 547 -48.17 -19.66 -36.74
CA ASN A 547 -49.41 -18.87 -36.64
C ASN A 547 -50.27 -19.09 -35.37
N GLU A 548 -51.13 -18.10 -35.08
CA GLU A 548 -52.59 -18.16 -34.78
C GLU A 548 -53.01 -16.82 -34.12
N ILE A 549 -53.76 -15.87 -34.69
CA ILE A 549 -55.08 -15.79 -35.37
C ILE A 549 -56.28 -15.56 -34.39
N ASN A 550 -56.89 -14.37 -34.54
CA ASN A 550 -58.26 -13.93 -34.15
C ASN A 550 -58.60 -13.67 -32.66
N THR A 551 -59.45 -12.69 -32.27
CA THR A 551 -60.11 -11.54 -32.96
C THR A 551 -60.72 -10.54 -31.95
N GLU A 552 -60.87 -9.27 -32.36
CA GLU A 552 -61.94 -8.32 -31.94
C GLU A 552 -61.96 -7.76 -30.48
N LEU A 553 -62.36 -6.51 -30.19
CA LEU A 553 -63.06 -5.45 -30.96
C LEU A 553 -62.64 -4.02 -30.51
N ASP A 554 -62.98 -3.00 -31.31
CA ASP A 554 -62.58 -1.59 -31.19
C ASP A 554 -63.19 -0.79 -30.01
N ILE A 555 -62.57 0.35 -29.67
CA ILE A 555 -63.23 1.67 -29.64
C ILE A 555 -62.19 2.75 -29.97
N ASP A 556 -62.54 3.65 -30.89
CA ASP A 556 -61.71 4.77 -31.36
C ASP A 556 -61.89 6.01 -30.47
N SER A 557 -60.77 6.69 -30.14
CA SER A 557 -60.82 8.08 -29.64
C SER A 557 -59.55 8.82 -30.04
N SER A 558 -59.68 9.69 -31.04
CA SER A 558 -58.59 10.45 -31.64
C SER A 558 -58.13 11.61 -30.76
N ILE A 559 -56.93 11.50 -30.17
CA ILE A 559 -56.22 12.61 -29.52
C ILE A 559 -54.79 12.71 -30.07
N SER A 560 -54.38 13.96 -30.28
CA SER A 560 -53.17 14.48 -30.93
C SER A 560 -51.86 13.68 -30.80
N GLN A 561 -51.13 13.62 -31.93
CA GLN A 561 -49.76 13.12 -32.01
C GLN A 561 -48.81 13.90 -31.09
N GLN A 562 -48.36 13.27 -30.00
CA GLN A 562 -47.12 13.64 -29.32
C GLN A 562 -46.01 12.66 -29.72
N GLN A 563 -44.83 13.18 -30.08
CA GLN A 563 -43.68 12.34 -30.42
C GLN A 563 -43.20 11.58 -29.18
N GLU A 564 -43.35 10.24 -29.18
CA GLU A 564 -42.76 9.36 -28.17
C GLU A 564 -41.28 9.70 -27.92
N SER A 565 -40.95 9.98 -26.65
CA SER A 565 -39.61 10.39 -26.24
C SER A 565 -38.56 9.30 -26.51
N LYS A 566 -37.32 9.75 -26.71
CA LYS A 566 -36.17 8.86 -26.95
C LYS A 566 -35.96 7.86 -25.79
N ALA A 567 -36.30 8.28 -24.56
CA ALA A 567 -36.27 7.45 -23.36
C ALA A 567 -37.35 6.36 -23.39
N MET A 568 -38.59 6.68 -23.77
CA MET A 568 -39.68 5.69 -23.86
C MET A 568 -39.38 4.59 -24.88
N LYS A 569 -38.79 4.97 -26.02
CA LYS A 569 -38.30 4.04 -27.05
C LYS A 569 -37.09 3.21 -26.61
N MET A 570 -36.27 3.73 -25.68
CA MET A 570 -35.18 2.98 -25.05
C MET A 570 -35.72 1.96 -24.04
N MET A 571 -36.66 2.37 -23.18
CA MET A 571 -37.29 1.50 -22.17
C MET A 571 -38.02 0.32 -22.82
N LYS A 572 -38.87 0.56 -23.84
CA LYS A 572 -39.52 -0.53 -24.61
C LYS A 572 -38.49 -1.49 -25.23
N LYS A 573 -37.30 -1.01 -25.61
CA LYS A 573 -36.21 -1.82 -26.19
C LYS A 573 -35.50 -2.74 -25.18
N ILE A 574 -35.61 -2.47 -23.89
CA ILE A 574 -35.02 -3.28 -22.80
C ILE A 574 -36.09 -4.05 -22.00
N GLY A 575 -37.26 -4.28 -22.61
CA GLY A 575 -38.33 -5.10 -22.04
C GLY A 575 -39.29 -4.35 -21.10
N TYR A 576 -39.44 -3.03 -21.23
CA TYR A 576 -40.50 -2.31 -20.54
C TYR A 576 -41.86 -2.52 -21.22
N VAL A 577 -42.83 -3.01 -20.46
CA VAL A 577 -44.25 -3.04 -20.79
C VAL A 577 -44.97 -2.11 -19.83
N GLU A 578 -45.85 -1.25 -20.34
CA GLU A 578 -46.56 -0.26 -19.53
C GLU A 578 -47.47 -0.94 -18.50
N GLY A 579 -47.33 -0.59 -17.22
CA GLY A 579 -47.98 -1.29 -16.10
C GLY A 579 -47.24 -2.53 -15.57
N GLN A 580 -46.10 -2.92 -16.15
CA GLN A 580 -45.20 -3.94 -15.61
C GLN A 580 -43.79 -3.38 -15.36
N GLY A 581 -43.00 -4.07 -14.56
CA GLY A 581 -41.64 -3.64 -14.25
C GLY A 581 -40.61 -4.05 -15.32
N LEU A 582 -39.56 -3.24 -15.47
CA LEU A 582 -38.53 -3.44 -16.50
C LEU A 582 -37.89 -4.84 -16.46
N GLY A 583 -37.97 -5.55 -17.58
CA GLY A 583 -37.23 -6.80 -17.82
C GLY A 583 -37.97 -7.71 -18.80
N ILE A 584 -37.23 -8.48 -19.60
CA ILE A 584 -37.82 -9.35 -20.65
C ILE A 584 -38.77 -10.44 -20.12
N HIS A 585 -38.78 -10.68 -18.81
CA HIS A 585 -39.71 -11.59 -18.12
C HIS A 585 -40.53 -10.88 -17.02
N GLY A 586 -40.64 -9.54 -17.07
CA GLY A 586 -41.41 -8.76 -16.09
C GLY A 586 -40.80 -8.73 -14.69
N GLN A 587 -39.53 -9.10 -14.51
CA GLN A 587 -38.89 -9.22 -13.19
C GLN A 587 -38.61 -7.89 -12.46
N GLY A 588 -38.82 -6.74 -13.13
CA GLY A 588 -38.70 -5.43 -12.50
C GLY A 588 -39.88 -5.13 -11.57
N ARG A 589 -39.75 -4.09 -10.74
CA ARG A 589 -40.88 -3.58 -9.96
C ARG A 589 -41.82 -2.76 -10.87
N ALA A 590 -43.09 -3.15 -10.91
CA ALA A 590 -44.17 -2.41 -11.60
C ALA A 590 -44.68 -1.22 -10.78
N ILE A 591 -44.58 -1.32 -9.44
CA ILE A 591 -45.00 -0.27 -8.51
C ILE A 591 -43.83 0.70 -8.34
N PRO A 592 -44.04 2.04 -8.45
CA PRO A 592 -43.03 3.03 -8.12
C PRO A 592 -42.49 2.77 -6.70
N ILE A 593 -41.17 2.87 -6.52
CA ILE A 593 -40.62 2.92 -5.16
C ILE A 593 -41.17 4.20 -4.53
N GLU A 594 -41.98 4.06 -3.46
CA GLU A 594 -42.46 5.22 -2.71
C GLU A 594 -41.26 6.04 -2.28
N THR A 595 -41.18 7.26 -2.80
CA THR A 595 -40.11 8.19 -2.46
C THR A 595 -40.34 8.70 -1.06
N ILE A 596 -39.66 8.08 -0.09
CA ILE A 596 -39.48 8.67 1.24
C ILE A 596 -38.89 10.07 1.01
N LYS A 597 -39.70 11.10 1.25
CA LYS A 597 -39.26 12.49 1.19
C LYS A 597 -38.29 12.74 2.34
N HIS A 598 -37.01 12.51 2.08
CA HIS A 598 -35.94 13.07 2.87
C HIS A 598 -35.75 14.53 2.42
N ASP A 599 -36.19 15.49 3.23
CA ASP A 599 -36.17 16.93 2.94
C ASP A 599 -34.76 17.55 2.78
N THR A 600 -33.69 16.74 2.67
CA THR A 600 -32.29 17.17 2.84
C THR A 600 -31.28 16.58 1.83
N ARG A 601 -31.70 16.05 0.66
CA ARG A 601 -30.75 15.62 -0.40
C ARG A 601 -30.89 16.40 -1.72
N LEU A 602 -29.93 17.29 -1.96
CA LEU A 602 -29.71 17.99 -3.24
C LEU A 602 -28.87 17.11 -4.20
N GLY A 603 -29.03 17.31 -5.51
CA GLY A 603 -28.59 16.36 -6.53
C GLY A 603 -27.09 16.35 -6.88
N LEU A 604 -26.71 15.34 -7.68
CA LEU A 604 -25.36 15.17 -8.26
C LEU A 604 -24.90 16.44 -8.98
N GLY A 605 -23.78 17.02 -8.51
CA GLY A 605 -23.23 18.29 -8.98
C GLY A 605 -23.27 19.41 -7.95
N HIS A 606 -24.00 19.26 -6.84
CA HIS A 606 -23.98 20.23 -5.75
C HIS A 606 -22.70 20.08 -4.92
N HIS A 607 -21.72 20.96 -5.13
CA HIS A 607 -20.63 21.16 -4.15
C HIS A 607 -21.23 21.62 -2.81
N TYR A 608 -20.65 21.18 -1.69
CA TYR A 608 -21.17 21.49 -0.35
C TYR A 608 -20.85 22.94 0.04
N GLN A 609 -21.56 23.89 -0.56
CA GLN A 609 -21.36 25.33 -0.38
C GLN A 609 -22.47 25.97 0.48
N SER A 610 -23.06 25.17 1.37
CA SER A 610 -24.09 25.55 2.33
C SER A 610 -23.75 25.11 3.76
N LEU A 611 -22.50 25.39 4.18
CA LEU A 611 -22.14 25.67 5.58
C LEU A 611 -21.10 26.82 5.70
N ILE A 612 -20.81 27.51 4.59
CA ILE A 612 -20.09 28.79 4.55
C ILE A 612 -21.13 29.89 4.33
N ASN A 613 -21.97 30.11 5.33
CA ASN A 613 -22.83 31.30 5.45
C ASN A 613 -23.28 31.54 6.91
N SER A 614 -22.36 31.30 7.85
CA SER A 614 -22.29 32.11 9.07
C SER A 614 -21.12 33.07 8.88
N SER A 615 -21.36 34.38 8.98
CA SER A 615 -20.35 35.42 8.84
C SER A 615 -19.25 35.29 9.90
N SER A 616 -18.18 34.55 9.58
CA SER A 616 -17.02 34.37 10.44
C SER A 616 -16.08 35.57 10.33
N PHE A 617 -16.10 36.40 11.37
CA PHE A 617 -15.05 37.38 11.69
C PHE A 617 -13.66 36.70 11.56
N SER A 618 -12.68 37.37 10.96
CA SER A 618 -11.24 37.02 10.93
C SER A 618 -10.72 35.77 10.17
N GLY A 619 -11.55 34.97 9.49
CA GLY A 619 -11.03 33.93 8.56
C GLY A 619 -10.48 32.65 9.20
N ILE A 620 -10.78 32.40 10.47
CA ILE A 620 -10.44 31.18 11.21
C ILE A 620 -11.20 29.96 10.61
N PRO A 621 -10.55 28.80 10.42
CA PRO A 621 -11.25 27.57 10.06
C PRO A 621 -12.34 27.22 11.09
N THR A 622 -13.59 27.21 10.66
CA THR A 622 -14.71 26.78 11.50
C THR A 622 -14.67 25.26 11.65
N VAL A 623 -14.72 24.82 12.90
CA VAL A 623 -14.93 23.42 13.25
C VAL A 623 -16.28 23.35 13.92
N ILE A 624 -17.09 22.42 13.45
CA ILE A 624 -18.38 22.11 14.03
C ILE A 624 -18.13 21.30 15.31
N ASP A 625 -17.78 22.03 16.38
CA ASP A 625 -17.75 21.56 17.77
C ASP A 625 -19.19 21.54 18.32
N GLU A 626 -20.12 20.99 17.53
CA GLU A 626 -21.48 20.70 17.94
C GLU A 626 -21.44 19.59 19.01
N PRO A 627 -22.18 19.76 20.12
CA PRO A 627 -22.49 18.65 21.01
C PRO A 627 -23.16 17.53 20.20
N LEU A 628 -22.88 16.27 20.54
CA LEU A 628 -23.00 15.16 19.59
C LEU A 628 -24.41 14.63 19.30
N PHE A 629 -25.42 15.48 19.39
CA PHE A 629 -26.85 15.13 19.27
C PHE A 629 -27.38 15.35 17.85
N SER A 630 -26.50 15.25 16.87
CA SER A 630 -26.85 15.35 15.45
C SER A 630 -27.57 14.09 14.96
N SER A 631 -28.43 14.23 13.95
CA SER A 631 -29.12 13.09 13.31
C SER A 631 -28.19 12.19 12.48
N PHE A 632 -26.87 12.40 12.51
CA PHE A 632 -25.86 11.66 11.73
C PHE A 632 -25.17 10.53 12.52
N ASP A 633 -25.27 10.48 13.85
CA ASP A 633 -24.68 9.44 14.70
C ASP A 633 -25.68 8.31 15.00
N GLN A 634 -26.44 7.88 13.99
CA GLN A 634 -27.49 6.86 14.13
C GLN A 634 -26.92 5.49 14.48
N SER A 635 -27.67 4.71 15.26
CA SER A 635 -27.34 3.30 15.51
C SER A 635 -27.76 2.43 14.32
N ILE A 636 -26.89 1.53 13.85
CA ILE A 636 -27.28 0.45 12.95
C ILE A 636 -27.72 -0.77 13.78
N SER A 637 -28.76 -1.47 13.32
CA SER A 637 -29.34 -2.66 13.97
C SER A 637 -29.54 -3.77 12.93
N THR A 638 -29.28 -5.02 13.30
CA THR A 638 -29.52 -6.19 12.42
C THR A 638 -30.99 -6.57 12.41
N SER A 639 -31.58 -6.84 11.24
CA SER A 639 -32.80 -7.64 11.15
C SER A 639 -32.47 -9.14 11.17
N LEU A 640 -32.96 -9.85 12.20
CA LEU A 640 -33.11 -11.32 12.32
C LEU A 640 -32.09 -12.23 11.60
N LEU A 641 -31.17 -12.81 12.37
CA LEU A 641 -30.47 -14.09 12.10
C LEU A 641 -30.08 -14.34 10.62
N SER A 642 -29.43 -13.36 9.96
CA SER A 642 -28.69 -13.67 8.75
C SER A 642 -27.58 -14.67 9.09
N PRO A 643 -27.45 -15.78 8.33
CA PRO A 643 -26.47 -16.81 8.67
C PRO A 643 -25.07 -16.21 8.53
N ILE A 644 -24.34 -16.16 9.64
CA ILE A 644 -22.94 -15.72 9.66
C ILE A 644 -22.17 -16.62 8.70
N LEU A 645 -21.72 -16.07 7.58
CA LEU A 645 -20.97 -16.83 6.59
C LEU A 645 -19.72 -17.42 7.24
N ASN A 646 -19.35 -18.62 6.81
CA ASN A 646 -18.28 -19.45 7.36
C ASN A 646 -17.05 -18.61 7.78
N LEU A 647 -16.86 -18.43 9.10
CA LEU A 647 -15.83 -17.58 9.68
C LEU A 647 -14.40 -18.11 9.50
N GLN A 648 -14.21 -19.28 8.88
CA GLN A 648 -12.90 -19.91 8.66
C GLN A 648 -11.93 -19.08 7.78
N THR A 649 -12.38 -18.01 7.12
CA THR A 649 -11.51 -17.15 6.31
C THR A 649 -10.78 -16.12 7.17
N ILE A 650 -9.46 -16.29 7.28
CA ILE A 650 -8.53 -15.32 7.85
C ILE A 650 -7.53 -14.96 6.75
N THR A 651 -7.44 -13.68 6.39
CA THR A 651 -6.52 -13.19 5.36
C THR A 651 -5.30 -12.58 6.04
N ILE A 652 -4.11 -13.17 5.81
CA ILE A 652 -2.82 -12.69 6.30
C ILE A 652 -2.09 -11.97 5.17
N GLY A 653 -1.39 -10.88 5.47
CA GLY A 653 -0.53 -10.18 4.51
C GLY A 653 0.26 -9.05 5.16
N SER A 654 0.93 -8.23 4.34
CA SER A 654 1.80 -7.16 4.85
C SER A 654 1.00 -6.01 5.46
N ASN A 655 1.47 -5.45 6.58
CA ASN A 655 0.75 -4.42 7.34
C ASN A 655 0.31 -3.21 6.49
N LEU A 656 1.15 -2.76 5.55
CA LEU A 656 0.86 -1.64 4.66
C LEU A 656 -0.40 -1.85 3.79
N SER A 657 -0.64 -3.07 3.31
CA SER A 657 -1.73 -3.42 2.37
C SER A 657 -3.15 -3.33 2.99
N SER A 658 -3.27 -3.10 4.30
CA SER A 658 -4.57 -2.96 4.98
C SER A 658 -5.12 -1.53 5.03
N ILE A 659 -4.27 -0.51 4.82
CA ILE A 659 -4.54 0.88 5.25
C ILE A 659 -4.49 1.88 4.09
N LEU A 660 -3.65 1.65 3.08
CA LEU A 660 -3.46 2.59 1.95
C LEU A 660 -4.66 2.62 0.97
N SER A 661 -5.53 1.61 1.02
CA SER A 661 -6.80 1.57 0.29
C SER A 661 -8.00 1.19 1.18
N SER A 662 -8.30 2.04 2.18
CA SER A 662 -9.54 1.88 2.95
C SER A 662 -10.76 1.82 2.03
N LEU A 663 -11.59 0.79 2.21
CA LEU A 663 -12.81 0.57 1.41
C LEU A 663 -13.96 1.54 1.77
N PHE A 664 -13.80 2.32 2.83
CA PHE A 664 -14.88 3.02 3.51
C PHE A 664 -14.75 4.54 3.42
N VAL A 665 -13.62 5.08 2.95
CA VAL A 665 -13.38 6.52 2.79
C VAL A 665 -12.75 6.85 1.45
N LYS A 666 -12.91 8.09 1.00
CA LYS A 666 -12.25 8.58 -0.22
C LYS A 666 -10.75 8.71 -0.01
N PHE A 667 -9.97 8.17 -0.95
CA PHE A 667 -8.51 8.24 -0.94
C PHE A 667 -7.96 9.67 -0.80
N ASP A 668 -8.52 10.64 -1.52
CA ASP A 668 -8.07 12.05 -1.45
C ASP A 668 -8.26 12.66 -0.06
N ASP A 669 -9.35 12.32 0.63
CA ASP A 669 -9.62 12.79 1.99
C ASP A 669 -8.71 12.06 3.00
N LEU A 670 -8.44 10.76 2.80
CA LEU A 670 -7.52 9.96 3.62
C LEU A 670 -6.07 10.49 3.56
N GLU A 671 -5.58 10.77 2.35
CA GLU A 671 -4.28 11.41 2.13
C GLU A 671 -4.21 12.83 2.70
N SER A 672 -5.34 13.56 2.74
CA SER A 672 -5.43 14.87 3.39
C SER A 672 -5.33 14.76 4.91
N LEU A 673 -6.01 13.77 5.52
CA LEU A 673 -5.91 13.47 6.95
C LEU A 673 -4.47 13.16 7.36
N TYR A 674 -3.79 12.24 6.68
CA TYR A 674 -2.42 11.85 7.04
C TYR A 674 -1.44 13.03 6.98
N LYS A 675 -1.50 13.84 5.91
CA LYS A 675 -0.69 15.05 5.80
C LYS A 675 -0.97 16.05 6.92
N LYS A 676 -2.23 16.16 7.36
CA LYS A 676 -2.60 17.07 8.45
C LYS A 676 -2.18 16.55 9.84
N ARG A 677 -2.16 15.24 10.06
CA ARG A 677 -1.55 14.64 11.26
C ARG A 677 -0.05 14.91 11.30
N GLU A 678 0.65 14.68 10.19
CA GLU A 678 2.11 14.91 10.05
C GLU A 678 2.50 16.40 10.20
N GLU A 679 1.75 17.31 9.57
CA GLU A 679 1.95 18.76 9.71
C GLU A 679 1.74 19.21 11.17
N TYR A 680 0.74 18.67 11.86
CA TYR A 680 0.47 19.01 13.26
C TYR A 680 1.57 18.52 14.21
N ILE A 681 2.09 17.31 14.01
CA ILE A 681 3.17 16.74 14.83
C ILE A 681 4.46 17.54 14.62
N SER A 682 4.90 17.71 13.38
CA SER A 682 6.12 18.46 13.06
C SER A 682 6.12 19.92 13.57
N LYS A 683 4.96 20.60 13.59
CA LYS A 683 4.84 21.93 14.20
C LYS A 683 4.80 21.91 15.73
N THR A 684 4.30 20.84 16.37
CA THR A 684 4.20 20.75 17.84
C THR A 684 5.47 20.24 18.51
N GLU A 685 6.27 19.38 17.87
CA GLU A 685 7.57 18.94 18.40
C GLU A 685 8.59 20.08 18.51
N ASN A 686 8.50 21.08 17.63
CA ASN A 686 9.41 22.23 17.61
C ASN A 686 9.04 23.36 18.59
N TYR A 687 7.94 23.23 19.33
CA TYR A 687 7.43 24.30 20.20
C TYR A 687 7.02 23.79 21.59
N HIS A 688 7.62 24.36 22.64
CA HIS A 688 7.08 24.29 24.01
C HIS A 688 5.82 25.18 24.18
N MET A 689 4.80 24.97 23.34
CA MET A 689 3.51 25.63 23.53
C MET A 689 2.74 25.01 24.70
N LYS A 690 2.23 25.87 25.59
CA LYS A 690 1.07 25.53 26.42
C LYS A 690 -0.05 25.09 25.46
N LYS A 691 -0.78 24.01 25.78
CA LYS A 691 -1.95 23.59 24.99
C LYS A 691 -2.91 24.78 24.80
N THR A 692 -2.95 25.34 23.59
CA THR A 692 -3.93 26.36 23.23
C THR A 692 -5.32 25.73 23.34
N LYS A 693 -6.18 26.37 24.13
CA LYS A 693 -7.49 25.83 24.52
C LYS A 693 -8.54 26.10 23.45
N ILE A 694 -8.57 25.31 22.40
CA ILE A 694 -9.28 25.61 21.14
C ILE A 694 -10.70 25.00 21.09
N PHE A 695 -10.92 23.91 21.81
CA PHE A 695 -12.17 23.13 21.84
C PHE A 695 -12.68 22.94 23.27
N ILE A 696 -13.94 22.56 23.43
CA ILE A 696 -14.53 22.29 24.76
C ILE A 696 -13.76 21.18 25.50
N SER A 697 -13.26 20.18 24.77
CA SER A 697 -12.38 19.11 25.27
C SER A 697 -11.05 19.60 25.85
N ASP A 698 -10.52 20.74 25.41
CA ASP A 698 -9.31 21.35 26.00
C ASP A 698 -9.59 22.12 27.31
N GLN A 699 -10.87 22.27 27.67
CA GLN A 699 -11.37 23.15 28.73
C GLN A 699 -12.36 22.46 29.69
N LEU A 700 -12.36 21.12 29.76
CA LEU A 700 -13.34 20.35 30.53
C LEU A 700 -13.35 20.71 32.03
N GLU A 701 -12.25 21.20 32.61
CA GLU A 701 -12.25 21.69 34.00
C GLU A 701 -13.22 22.87 34.22
N LEU A 702 -13.53 23.68 33.20
CA LEU A 702 -14.50 24.78 33.30
C LEU A 702 -15.96 24.29 33.38
N LEU A 703 -16.23 23.03 33.06
CA LEU A 703 -17.53 22.38 33.31
C LEU A 703 -17.64 21.87 34.76
N ASN A 704 -16.50 21.65 35.44
CA ASN A 704 -16.42 21.08 36.80
C ASN A 704 -16.49 22.16 37.91
N LYS A 705 -17.36 23.17 37.75
CA LYS A 705 -17.39 24.38 38.61
C LYS A 705 -17.66 24.15 40.10
N GLU A 706 -18.16 22.98 40.48
CA GLU A 706 -18.52 22.61 41.86
C GLU A 706 -17.62 21.50 42.45
N GLU A 707 -16.50 21.16 41.79
CA GLU A 707 -15.67 19.97 42.13
C GLU A 707 -16.50 18.67 42.25
N GLN A 708 -17.48 18.49 41.36
CA GLN A 708 -18.33 17.29 41.31
C GLN A 708 -17.47 16.03 41.15
N TYR A 709 -16.40 16.13 40.36
CA TYR A 709 -15.39 15.10 40.14
C TYR A 709 -14.00 15.69 40.38
N GLY A 710 -13.54 15.66 41.63
CA GLY A 710 -12.26 16.22 42.07
C GLY A 710 -12.14 16.16 43.59
N ASN A 711 -10.94 15.87 44.10
CA ASN A 711 -10.68 15.70 45.54
C ASN A 711 -11.62 14.70 46.26
N ILE A 712 -11.66 13.46 45.76
CA ILE A 712 -12.03 12.31 46.59
C ILE A 712 -10.75 11.84 47.31
N HIS A 713 -10.61 12.21 48.58
CA HIS A 713 -9.56 11.72 49.50
C HIS A 713 -8.10 11.82 49.02
N GLY A 714 -7.72 12.90 48.31
CA GLY A 714 -6.32 13.21 47.99
C GLY A 714 -5.66 12.32 46.93
N ILE A 715 -6.44 11.53 46.19
CA ILE A 715 -5.98 10.75 45.03
C ILE A 715 -6.44 11.45 43.75
N TYR A 716 -5.53 11.59 42.77
CA TYR A 716 -5.83 12.25 41.49
C TYR A 716 -6.79 11.42 40.63
N VAL A 717 -8.06 11.81 40.64
CA VAL A 717 -9.11 11.31 39.75
C VAL A 717 -9.00 11.97 38.37
N ASN A 718 -9.11 11.18 37.30
CA ASN A 718 -9.22 11.71 35.93
C ASN A 718 -10.69 12.02 35.55
N PHE A 719 -11.17 13.18 35.99
CA PHE A 719 -12.53 13.70 35.75
C PHE A 719 -12.93 13.74 34.26
N GLN A 720 -11.97 13.83 33.33
CA GLN A 720 -12.23 13.85 31.88
C GLN A 720 -12.96 12.56 31.44
N THR A 721 -12.58 11.42 32.00
CA THR A 721 -13.21 10.13 31.67
C THR A 721 -14.60 9.97 32.32
N ALA A 722 -14.84 10.55 33.49
CA ALA A 722 -16.18 10.61 34.08
C ALA A 722 -17.15 11.41 33.17
N PHE A 723 -16.70 12.55 32.64
CA PHE A 723 -17.49 13.34 31.67
C PHE A 723 -17.70 12.62 30.33
N GLN A 724 -16.74 11.82 29.86
CA GLN A 724 -16.94 10.95 28.68
C GLN A 724 -18.10 9.98 28.92
N LEU A 725 -18.12 9.25 30.04
CA LEU A 725 -19.24 8.34 30.32
C LEU A 725 -20.56 9.09 30.59
N ALA A 726 -20.54 10.25 31.26
CA ALA A 726 -21.73 11.08 31.46
C ALA A 726 -22.38 11.47 30.13
N SER A 727 -21.57 11.90 29.15
CA SER A 727 -22.04 12.24 27.81
C SER A 727 -22.65 11.04 27.06
N LEU A 728 -22.09 9.84 27.24
CA LEU A 728 -22.62 8.61 26.64
C LEU A 728 -23.90 8.12 27.33
N ASP A 729 -23.98 8.17 28.66
CA ASP A 729 -25.18 7.79 29.41
C ASP A 729 -26.36 8.73 29.12
N LYS A 730 -26.09 10.03 28.92
CA LYS A 730 -27.10 11.00 28.48
C LYS A 730 -27.79 10.55 27.20
N ILE A 731 -27.05 10.00 26.23
CA ILE A 731 -27.56 9.52 24.93
C ILE A 731 -28.20 8.13 25.07
N PHE A 732 -27.42 7.15 25.51
CA PHE A 732 -27.78 5.74 25.37
C PHE A 732 -28.53 5.15 26.56
N LYS A 733 -28.65 5.91 27.66
CA LYS A 733 -29.27 5.50 28.93
C LYS A 733 -28.70 4.19 29.47
N LEU A 734 -27.37 4.07 29.43
CA LEU A 734 -26.61 2.89 29.86
C LEU A 734 -26.91 2.52 31.32
N THR A 735 -27.16 3.51 32.19
CA THR A 735 -27.41 3.33 33.62
C THR A 735 -28.89 3.26 34.01
N SER A 736 -29.83 3.34 33.05
CA SER A 736 -31.26 3.29 33.39
C SER A 736 -31.80 1.88 33.57
N MET A 737 -31.08 0.84 33.10
CA MET A 737 -31.56 -0.55 33.07
C MET A 737 -31.94 -1.11 34.44
N THR A 738 -31.22 -0.72 35.50
CA THR A 738 -31.32 -1.29 36.84
C THR A 738 -32.03 -0.40 37.85
N ARG A 739 -32.47 0.81 37.49
CA ARG A 739 -33.05 1.79 38.44
C ARG A 739 -34.31 1.30 39.19
N ASN A 740 -34.99 0.29 38.65
CA ASN A 740 -36.17 -0.34 39.25
C ASN A 740 -35.91 -1.79 39.71
N SER A 741 -34.65 -2.26 39.69
CA SER A 741 -34.26 -3.60 40.16
C SER A 741 -33.75 -3.55 41.60
N SER A 742 -33.94 -4.63 42.35
CA SER A 742 -33.29 -4.82 43.66
C SER A 742 -31.81 -5.20 43.55
N SER A 743 -31.32 -5.54 42.36
CA SER A 743 -29.91 -5.89 42.11
C SER A 743 -29.05 -4.66 41.81
N PRO A 744 -27.82 -4.54 42.37
CA PRO A 744 -26.89 -3.47 42.03
C PRO A 744 -26.51 -3.49 40.54
N LEU A 745 -26.20 -2.32 39.97
CA LEU A 745 -25.65 -2.23 38.62
C LEU A 745 -24.24 -2.83 38.62
N SER A 746 -24.06 -3.96 37.96
CA SER A 746 -22.75 -4.63 37.88
C SER A 746 -21.97 -4.28 36.62
N PHE A 747 -20.66 -4.03 36.74
CA PHE A 747 -19.79 -3.63 35.63
C PHE A 747 -18.36 -4.18 35.72
N ILE A 748 -17.70 -4.29 34.57
CA ILE A 748 -16.25 -4.56 34.45
C ILE A 748 -15.59 -3.41 33.68
N ILE A 749 -14.44 -2.94 34.15
CA ILE A 749 -13.53 -2.07 33.42
C ILE A 749 -12.22 -2.84 33.16
N ASP A 750 -11.92 -3.08 31.89
CA ASP A 750 -10.85 -3.96 31.40
C ASP A 750 -9.45 -3.34 31.52
N ASN A 751 -9.34 -2.03 31.80
CA ASN A 751 -8.08 -1.35 32.10
C ASN A 751 -8.23 -0.05 32.90
N LYS A 752 -7.12 0.44 33.47
CA LYS A 752 -7.08 1.60 34.38
C LYS A 752 -7.19 2.99 33.73
N SER A 753 -7.32 3.14 32.41
CA SER A 753 -7.44 4.49 31.84
C SER A 753 -8.84 5.09 32.10
N LEU A 754 -9.86 4.22 32.16
CA LEU A 754 -11.27 4.60 32.33
C LEU A 754 -11.72 4.70 33.80
N LEU A 755 -10.83 4.99 34.76
CA LEU A 755 -11.20 5.00 36.19
C LEU A 755 -12.37 5.94 36.53
N GLY A 756 -12.48 7.09 35.85
CA GLY A 756 -13.61 8.00 36.05
C GLY A 756 -14.96 7.43 35.59
N PHE A 757 -14.99 6.37 34.77
CA PHE A 757 -16.22 5.65 34.45
C PHE A 757 -16.78 4.96 35.70
N ALA A 758 -15.94 4.32 36.51
CA ALA A 758 -16.37 3.69 37.76
C ALA A 758 -16.96 4.73 38.72
N GLU A 759 -16.31 5.89 38.86
CA GLU A 759 -16.79 6.98 39.71
C GLU A 759 -18.13 7.55 39.24
N TYR A 760 -18.27 7.79 37.93
CA TYR A 760 -19.56 8.20 37.35
C TYR A 760 -20.66 7.18 37.67
N LEU A 761 -20.41 5.88 37.51
CA LEU A 761 -21.38 4.83 37.78
C LEU A 761 -21.76 4.76 39.27
N VAL A 762 -20.77 4.77 40.16
CA VAL A 762 -20.97 4.79 41.62
C VAL A 762 -21.81 6.00 42.04
N TRP A 763 -21.49 7.18 41.50
CA TRP A 763 -22.20 8.43 41.77
C TRP A 763 -23.64 8.42 41.21
N GLN A 764 -23.81 7.93 39.98
CA GLN A 764 -25.09 7.93 39.24
C GLN A 764 -26.10 6.93 39.85
N GLN A 765 -25.62 5.81 40.39
CA GLN A 765 -26.43 4.74 41.00
C GLN A 765 -26.47 4.80 42.54
N GLU A 766 -26.07 5.91 43.16
CA GLU A 766 -26.17 6.08 44.63
C GLU A 766 -25.43 4.97 45.40
N TYR A 767 -24.20 4.66 44.97
CA TYR A 767 -23.33 3.61 45.54
C TYR A 767 -23.86 2.16 45.37
N ASN A 768 -25.07 1.96 44.82
CA ASN A 768 -25.66 0.65 44.53
C ASN A 768 -25.09 0.00 43.26
N VAL A 769 -23.77 -0.22 43.25
CA VAL A 769 -23.03 -0.82 42.14
C VAL A 769 -22.08 -1.92 42.62
N SER A 770 -21.78 -2.85 41.73
CA SER A 770 -20.73 -3.87 41.92
C SER A 770 -19.77 -3.84 40.74
N GLY A 771 -18.52 -3.45 41.00
CA GLY A 771 -17.54 -3.15 39.95
C GLY A 771 -16.29 -4.01 40.05
N LEU A 772 -15.78 -4.47 38.93
CA LEU A 772 -14.43 -5.02 38.82
C LEU A 772 -13.59 -4.12 37.92
N ILE A 773 -12.41 -3.72 38.40
CA ILE A 773 -11.44 -2.93 37.63
C ILE A 773 -10.18 -3.77 37.46
N LEU A 774 -9.77 -3.99 36.20
CA LEU A 774 -8.54 -4.70 35.90
C LEU A 774 -7.33 -3.76 35.96
N SER A 775 -6.40 -4.06 36.87
CA SER A 775 -5.18 -3.30 37.11
C SER A 775 -4.17 -4.12 37.91
N ASP A 776 -2.88 -3.94 37.61
CA ASP A 776 -1.76 -4.55 38.36
C ASP A 776 -1.50 -3.85 39.71
N LEU A 777 -2.22 -2.77 40.02
CA LEU A 777 -2.08 -2.00 41.26
C LEU A 777 -3.08 -2.46 42.32
N HIS A 778 -2.56 -2.93 43.46
CA HIS A 778 -3.34 -3.28 44.65
C HIS A 778 -3.79 -2.04 45.44
N ASN A 779 -4.65 -1.21 44.83
CA ASN A 779 -5.28 -0.08 45.51
C ASN A 779 -6.72 -0.42 45.90
N SER A 780 -7.21 0.13 47.01
CA SER A 780 -8.65 0.18 47.31
C SER A 780 -9.31 1.27 46.47
N PHE A 781 -10.54 1.05 45.98
CA PHE A 781 -11.32 2.11 45.33
C PHE A 781 -11.59 3.23 46.36
N PRO A 782 -11.43 4.52 46.02
CA PRO A 782 -11.42 5.61 47.00
C PRO A 782 -12.82 5.96 47.57
N ILE A 783 -13.81 5.12 47.31
CA ILE A 783 -15.21 5.28 47.70
C ILE A 783 -15.67 3.97 48.35
N ASN A 784 -16.51 4.07 49.37
CA ASN A 784 -17.08 2.92 50.08
C ASN A 784 -18.20 2.24 49.25
N SER A 785 -17.81 1.63 48.13
CA SER A 785 -18.66 0.91 47.18
C SER A 785 -18.13 -0.51 46.94
N SER A 786 -18.93 -1.42 46.37
CA SER A 786 -18.47 -2.78 46.07
C SER A 786 -17.65 -2.88 44.77
N VAL A 787 -16.74 -1.91 44.58
CA VAL A 787 -15.81 -1.83 43.44
C VAL A 787 -14.43 -2.33 43.87
N ILE A 788 -13.94 -3.38 43.20
CA ILE A 788 -12.69 -4.08 43.55
C ILE A 788 -11.69 -4.05 42.40
N TYR A 789 -10.40 -4.07 42.75
CA TYR A 789 -9.29 -4.19 41.80
C TYR A 789 -8.74 -5.61 41.77
N LYS A 790 -8.47 -6.14 40.56
CA LYS A 790 -7.74 -7.41 40.35
C LYS A 790 -6.87 -7.31 39.10
N SER A 791 -5.84 -8.16 39.00
CA SER A 791 -5.05 -8.31 37.77
C SER A 791 -5.79 -9.11 36.68
N GLN A 792 -6.78 -9.92 37.06
CA GLN A 792 -7.55 -10.77 36.15
C GLN A 792 -9.00 -10.97 36.64
N ILE A 793 -9.86 -11.43 35.74
CA ILE A 793 -11.24 -11.83 36.05
C ILE A 793 -11.20 -13.28 36.55
N ASP A 794 -11.85 -13.57 37.68
CA ASP A 794 -11.97 -14.94 38.20
C ASP A 794 -12.86 -15.80 37.27
N VAL A 795 -12.58 -17.10 37.17
CA VAL A 795 -13.35 -18.03 36.32
C VAL A 795 -14.84 -18.05 36.69
N ASP A 796 -15.14 -17.95 37.99
CA ASP A 796 -16.51 -17.96 38.53
C ASP A 796 -17.10 -16.54 38.73
N HIS A 797 -16.50 -15.50 38.14
CA HIS A 797 -17.02 -14.14 38.28
C HIS A 797 -18.43 -14.02 37.67
N PRO A 798 -19.41 -13.42 38.40
CA PRO A 798 -20.75 -13.26 37.87
C PRO A 798 -20.76 -12.38 36.61
N LYS A 799 -21.64 -12.71 35.67
CA LYS A 799 -21.86 -11.89 34.47
C LYS A 799 -22.37 -10.50 34.85
N VAL A 800 -21.96 -9.49 34.07
CA VAL A 800 -22.20 -8.07 34.35
C VAL A 800 -23.15 -7.39 33.36
N HIS A 801 -23.69 -6.25 33.75
CA HIS A 801 -24.57 -5.44 32.90
C HIS A 801 -23.78 -4.59 31.90
N LEU A 802 -22.63 -4.05 32.32
CA LEU A 802 -21.80 -3.15 31.54
C LEU A 802 -20.35 -3.65 31.46
N PHE A 803 -19.75 -3.62 30.28
CA PHE A 803 -18.34 -3.95 30.08
C PHE A 803 -17.65 -2.80 29.34
N PHE A 804 -16.54 -2.31 29.89
CA PHE A 804 -15.81 -1.14 29.40
C PHE A 804 -14.36 -1.48 29.06
N SER A 805 -13.91 -1.08 27.87
CA SER A 805 -12.51 -1.21 27.46
C SER A 805 -12.01 0.07 26.80
N ASP A 806 -10.73 0.37 27.00
CA ASP A 806 -10.01 1.39 26.24
C ASP A 806 -8.95 0.75 25.34
N LEU A 807 -9.25 0.73 24.04
CA LEU A 807 -8.37 0.25 22.98
C LEU A 807 -7.72 1.42 22.21
N SER A 808 -7.76 2.64 22.75
CA SER A 808 -6.99 3.79 22.24
C SER A 808 -5.60 3.93 22.87
N ILE A 809 -5.31 3.16 23.93
CA ILE A 809 -4.00 3.12 24.59
C ILE A 809 -2.97 2.53 23.62
N LEU A 810 -1.97 3.31 23.21
CA LEU A 810 -0.90 2.89 22.32
C LEU A 810 0.34 2.42 23.11
N PRO A 811 1.18 1.53 22.55
CA PRO A 811 2.37 1.03 23.24
C PRO A 811 3.38 2.15 23.51
N MET A 812 3.90 2.19 24.74
CA MET A 812 5.01 3.08 25.10
C MET A 812 6.35 2.52 24.59
N ASN A 813 7.28 3.42 24.23
CA ASN A 813 8.63 3.11 23.73
C ASN A 813 8.72 2.54 22.30
N ILE A 814 7.71 2.77 21.45
CA ILE A 814 7.74 2.47 20.01
C ILE A 814 7.42 3.76 19.26
N GLU A 815 8.09 4.02 18.13
CA GLU A 815 7.72 5.11 17.24
C GLU A 815 6.38 4.80 16.56
N ILE A 816 5.36 5.60 16.86
CA ILE A 816 3.99 5.37 16.40
C ILE A 816 3.80 6.03 15.04
N ASN A 817 3.66 5.22 14.00
CA ASN A 817 3.26 5.74 12.70
C ASN A 817 1.75 6.05 12.72
N MET A 818 1.42 7.35 12.72
CA MET A 818 0.05 7.87 12.81
C MET A 818 -0.82 7.60 11.56
N ARG A 819 -0.24 7.10 10.46
CA ARG A 819 -1.01 6.52 9.34
C ARG A 819 -1.54 5.13 9.67
N TYR A 820 -0.80 4.36 10.46
CA TYR A 820 -1.06 2.94 10.73
C TYR A 820 -1.57 2.68 12.15
N ILE A 821 -2.22 3.67 12.76
CA ILE A 821 -2.53 3.70 14.20
C ILE A 821 -3.39 2.51 14.68
N GLU A 822 -4.23 1.93 13.82
CA GLU A 822 -5.06 0.75 14.12
C GLU A 822 -4.25 -0.54 14.34
N GLN A 823 -3.03 -0.66 13.79
CA GLN A 823 -2.28 -1.93 13.81
C GLN A 823 -1.82 -2.33 15.22
N TYR A 824 -1.52 -1.34 16.07
CA TYR A 824 -0.86 -1.55 17.36
C TYR A 824 -1.75 -2.28 18.40
N ASN A 825 -3.08 -2.18 18.25
CA ASN A 825 -4.02 -2.65 19.27
C ASN A 825 -4.87 -3.86 18.84
N LYS A 826 -4.60 -4.47 17.67
CA LYS A 826 -5.36 -5.61 17.13
C LYS A 826 -5.55 -6.76 18.12
N ARG A 827 -4.49 -7.12 18.87
CA ARG A 827 -4.53 -8.21 19.86
C ARG A 827 -5.41 -7.89 21.06
N GLN A 828 -5.28 -6.68 21.62
CA GLN A 828 -6.13 -6.24 22.75
C GLN A 828 -7.60 -6.16 22.33
N LEU A 829 -7.85 -5.71 21.10
CA LEU A 829 -9.18 -5.60 20.52
C LEU A 829 -9.90 -6.96 20.45
N ILE A 830 -9.21 -8.03 20.05
CA ILE A 830 -9.75 -9.40 20.12
C ILE A 830 -10.03 -9.83 21.57
N ILE A 831 -9.05 -9.65 22.48
CA ILE A 831 -9.15 -10.06 23.90
C ILE A 831 -10.35 -9.38 24.59
N SER A 832 -10.45 -8.05 24.49
CA SER A 832 -11.51 -7.27 25.14
C SER A 832 -12.91 -7.68 24.68
N CYS A 833 -13.10 -8.04 23.40
CA CYS A 833 -14.40 -8.52 22.93
C CYS A 833 -14.70 -9.96 23.27
N GLN A 834 -13.71 -10.85 23.28
CA GLN A 834 -13.93 -12.19 23.82
C GLN A 834 -14.38 -12.10 25.29
N ARG A 835 -13.74 -11.24 26.09
CA ARG A 835 -14.14 -10.94 27.48
C ARG A 835 -15.53 -10.32 27.55
N ALA A 836 -15.84 -9.30 26.75
CA ALA A 836 -17.16 -8.67 26.76
C ALA A 836 -18.29 -9.64 26.40
N LEU A 837 -18.13 -10.43 25.33
CA LEU A 837 -19.10 -11.44 24.93
C LEU A 837 -19.28 -12.52 26.00
N THR A 838 -18.20 -13.00 26.62
CA THR A 838 -18.30 -14.05 27.65
C THR A 838 -18.88 -13.52 28.97
N MET A 839 -18.51 -12.32 29.40
CA MET A 839 -18.83 -11.75 30.72
C MET A 839 -20.12 -10.93 30.78
N LEU A 840 -20.73 -10.52 29.66
CA LEU A 840 -22.00 -9.78 29.70
C LEU A 840 -23.21 -10.69 29.94
N ASN A 841 -24.19 -10.17 30.67
CA ASN A 841 -25.55 -10.71 30.75
C ASN A 841 -26.30 -10.53 29.43
N GLU A 842 -27.37 -11.29 29.23
CA GLU A 842 -28.35 -11.01 28.17
C GLU A 842 -28.87 -9.56 28.30
N GLY A 843 -28.94 -8.84 27.18
CA GLY A 843 -29.28 -7.40 27.18
C GLY A 843 -28.17 -6.47 27.71
N GLY A 844 -27.03 -6.99 28.18
CA GLY A 844 -25.88 -6.21 28.64
C GLY A 844 -25.28 -5.31 27.54
N HIS A 845 -24.42 -4.37 27.90
CA HIS A 845 -23.84 -3.38 26.98
C HIS A 845 -22.31 -3.41 27.02
N PHE A 846 -21.69 -3.35 25.84
CA PHE A 846 -20.24 -3.20 25.68
C PHE A 846 -19.94 -1.80 25.15
N ILE A 847 -19.07 -1.06 25.83
CA ILE A 847 -18.67 0.30 25.47
C ILE A 847 -17.15 0.32 25.37
N CYS A 848 -16.65 0.58 24.17
CA CYS A 848 -15.23 0.54 23.89
C CYS A 848 -14.74 1.85 23.31
N LYS A 849 -13.69 2.43 23.89
CA LYS A 849 -12.93 3.49 23.22
C LYS A 849 -12.00 2.83 22.19
N ILE A 850 -12.01 3.32 20.96
CA ILE A 850 -11.25 2.79 19.82
C ILE A 850 -10.60 3.93 19.02
N LEU A 851 -9.71 3.57 18.10
CA LEU A 851 -9.03 4.49 17.18
C LEU A 851 -9.79 4.53 15.84
N ASP A 852 -9.06 4.67 14.73
CA ASP A 852 -9.62 4.67 13.37
C ASP A 852 -10.43 3.40 13.04
N THR A 853 -11.34 3.55 12.06
CA THR A 853 -12.26 2.50 11.58
C THR A 853 -12.11 2.34 10.06
N LEU A 854 -10.87 2.40 9.60
CA LEU A 854 -10.48 2.47 8.19
C LEU A 854 -10.01 1.11 7.67
N THR A 855 -9.49 0.23 8.53
CA THR A 855 -9.01 -1.10 8.13
C THR A 855 -10.11 -2.15 7.99
N ARG A 856 -9.88 -3.10 7.08
CA ARG A 856 -10.72 -4.30 6.93
C ARG A 856 -10.75 -5.16 8.20
N PHE A 857 -9.65 -5.17 8.96
CA PHE A 857 -9.56 -5.87 10.25
C PHE A 857 -10.53 -5.28 11.29
N THR A 858 -10.43 -3.98 11.58
CA THR A 858 -11.30 -3.29 12.55
C THR A 858 -12.76 -3.35 12.10
N THR A 859 -13.04 -3.17 10.81
CA THR A 859 -14.41 -3.27 10.30
C THR A 859 -14.97 -4.69 10.38
N GLY A 860 -14.16 -5.73 10.12
CA GLY A 860 -14.56 -7.13 10.32
C GLY A 860 -14.88 -7.45 11.79
N PHE A 861 -14.16 -6.85 12.72
CA PHE A 861 -14.48 -6.94 14.14
C PHE A 861 -15.80 -6.24 14.50
N ILE A 862 -16.02 -5.03 13.98
CA ILE A 862 -17.29 -4.31 14.15
C ILE A 862 -18.45 -5.11 13.56
N TYR A 863 -18.23 -5.87 12.48
CA TYR A 863 -19.22 -6.80 11.91
C TYR A 863 -19.57 -7.98 12.84
N LEU A 864 -18.60 -8.56 13.55
CA LEU A 864 -18.87 -9.60 14.57
C LEU A 864 -19.71 -9.04 15.73
N LEU A 865 -19.45 -7.79 16.14
CA LEU A 865 -20.21 -7.10 17.18
C LEU A 865 -21.61 -6.67 16.71
N TYR A 866 -21.74 -6.22 15.46
CA TYR A 866 -23.02 -5.95 14.81
C TYR A 866 -23.95 -7.16 14.88
N HIS A 867 -23.43 -8.35 14.61
CA HIS A 867 -24.19 -9.60 14.75
C HIS A 867 -24.46 -10.01 16.20
N SER A 868 -23.58 -9.66 17.14
CA SER A 868 -23.70 -10.04 18.56
C SER A 868 -24.62 -9.13 19.40
N PHE A 869 -24.87 -7.88 18.99
CA PHE A 869 -25.65 -6.90 19.75
C PHE A 869 -26.88 -6.40 18.96
N THR A 870 -27.96 -6.01 19.63
CA THR A 870 -29.18 -5.47 18.98
C THR A 870 -28.87 -4.26 18.13
N SER A 871 -28.05 -3.34 18.63
CA SER A 871 -27.58 -2.17 17.89
C SER A 871 -26.15 -1.78 18.23
N ILE A 872 -25.44 -1.21 17.26
CA ILE A 872 -24.11 -0.63 17.44
C ILE A 872 -24.11 0.83 17.00
N THR A 873 -23.27 1.66 17.63
CA THR A 873 -23.07 3.06 17.26
C THR A 873 -21.59 3.44 17.38
N ILE A 874 -21.02 4.03 16.34
CA ILE A 874 -19.68 4.64 16.36
C ILE A 874 -19.85 6.15 16.40
N LEU A 875 -19.35 6.79 17.47
CA LEU A 875 -19.49 8.23 17.69
C LEU A 875 -18.28 8.81 18.44
N ARG A 876 -18.14 10.14 18.43
CA ARG A 876 -17.01 10.86 19.03
C ARG A 876 -17.50 12.05 19.85
N PRO A 877 -17.83 11.89 21.15
CA PRO A 877 -18.41 12.97 21.96
C PRO A 877 -17.46 14.16 22.09
N PHE A 878 -18.01 15.36 22.35
CA PHE A 878 -17.26 16.62 22.54
C PHE A 878 -16.24 16.58 23.70
N THR A 879 -16.33 15.55 24.55
CA THR A 879 -15.41 15.25 25.65
C THR A 879 -14.12 14.53 25.20
N LEU A 880 -14.00 14.23 23.89
CA LEU A 880 -12.77 13.86 23.21
C LEU A 880 -12.23 15.05 22.42
N ASP A 881 -10.91 15.21 22.38
CA ASP A 881 -10.24 16.16 21.48
C ASP A 881 -10.68 15.87 20.03
N PRO A 882 -11.27 16.81 19.27
CA PRO A 882 -11.73 16.55 17.91
C PRO A 882 -10.59 16.40 16.87
N ALA A 883 -9.34 16.67 17.25
CA ALA A 883 -8.18 16.55 16.35
C ALA A 883 -7.39 15.22 16.45
N ASN A 884 -7.75 14.32 17.38
CA ASN A 884 -7.10 13.00 17.54
C ASN A 884 -7.82 11.88 16.74
N SER A 885 -7.46 10.61 16.94
CA SER A 885 -8.13 9.46 16.27
C SER A 885 -9.19 8.78 17.15
N GLU A 886 -9.49 9.28 18.34
CA GLU A 886 -10.29 8.58 19.33
C GLU A 886 -11.80 8.68 19.05
N ARG A 887 -12.52 7.56 19.25
CA ARG A 887 -13.98 7.48 19.19
C ARG A 887 -14.49 6.37 20.09
N PHE A 888 -15.79 6.34 20.38
CA PHE A 888 -16.45 5.26 21.09
C PHE A 888 -17.25 4.38 20.13
N LEU A 889 -17.08 3.06 20.28
CA LEU A 889 -17.99 2.04 19.80
C LEU A 889 -18.92 1.63 20.96
N VAL A 890 -20.21 1.88 20.80
CA VAL A 890 -21.26 1.56 21.78
C VAL A 890 -22.11 0.43 21.23
N CYS A 891 -21.97 -0.75 21.81
CA CYS A 891 -22.71 -1.96 21.46
C CYS A 891 -23.79 -2.22 22.53
N ARG A 892 -25.06 -2.11 22.14
CA ARG A 892 -26.21 -2.14 23.07
C ARG A 892 -26.99 -3.43 22.92
N GLN A 893 -27.37 -3.98 24.07
CA GLN A 893 -28.15 -5.20 24.23
C GLN A 893 -27.51 -6.41 23.55
N LEU A 894 -26.63 -7.09 24.27
CA LEU A 894 -26.08 -8.38 23.88
C LEU A 894 -27.23 -9.36 23.58
N LYS A 895 -27.25 -9.91 22.37
CA LYS A 895 -28.20 -10.95 21.96
C LYS A 895 -27.83 -12.28 22.62
N TYR A 896 -28.84 -13.06 22.98
CA TYR A 896 -28.66 -14.38 23.58
C TYR A 896 -29.46 -15.47 22.84
N PRO A 897 -28.94 -16.70 22.70
CA PRO A 897 -27.57 -17.12 22.99
C PRO A 897 -26.56 -16.51 22.00
N ILE A 898 -25.34 -16.24 22.48
CA ILE A 898 -24.25 -15.79 21.60
C ILE A 898 -23.88 -16.92 20.65
N HIS A 899 -23.66 -16.59 19.38
CA HIS A 899 -23.28 -17.57 18.37
C HIS A 899 -21.86 -18.11 18.66
N GLN A 900 -21.77 -19.37 19.10
CA GLN A 900 -20.52 -19.99 19.57
C GLN A 900 -19.38 -19.94 18.54
N SER A 901 -19.68 -19.93 17.24
CA SER A 901 -18.65 -19.77 16.21
C SER A 901 -17.92 -18.42 16.27
N ILE A 902 -18.54 -17.35 16.77
CA ILE A 902 -17.87 -16.05 16.97
C ILE A 902 -16.83 -16.19 18.07
N ILE A 903 -17.19 -16.79 19.20
CA ILE A 903 -16.27 -16.98 20.33
C ILE A 903 -15.10 -17.88 19.90
N GLN A 904 -15.39 -19.03 19.28
CA GLN A 904 -14.37 -19.93 18.74
C GLN A 904 -13.47 -19.29 17.67
N HIS A 905 -14.01 -18.35 16.89
CA HIS A 905 -13.22 -17.58 15.92
C HIS A 905 -12.26 -16.61 16.58
N LEU A 906 -12.72 -15.85 17.60
CA LEU A 906 -11.86 -14.99 18.42
C LEU A 906 -10.78 -15.81 19.15
N ASP A 907 -11.14 -16.96 19.72
CA ASP A 907 -10.18 -17.93 20.32
C ASP A 907 -9.12 -18.40 19.32
N ASN A 908 -9.51 -18.66 18.06
CA ASN A 908 -8.57 -19.06 17.02
C ASN A 908 -7.65 -17.91 16.60
N LEU A 909 -8.16 -16.68 16.51
CA LEU A 909 -7.35 -15.50 16.21
C LEU A 909 -6.27 -15.24 17.27
N LEU A 910 -6.54 -15.53 18.55
CA LEU A 910 -5.55 -15.39 19.63
C LEU A 910 -4.42 -16.44 19.60
N LYS A 911 -4.54 -17.50 18.80
CA LYS A 911 -3.48 -18.52 18.62
C LYS A 911 -2.43 -18.13 17.58
N TYR A 912 -2.67 -17.09 16.78
CA TYR A 912 -1.68 -16.57 15.84
C TYR A 912 -0.62 -15.77 16.58
N GLU A 913 0.66 -16.02 16.28
CA GLU A 913 1.77 -15.29 16.92
C GLU A 913 1.86 -13.83 16.44
N LYS A 914 1.64 -13.59 15.14
CA LYS A 914 1.75 -12.28 14.47
C LYS A 914 0.38 -11.72 14.08
N ILE A 915 -0.44 -11.35 15.08
CA ILE A 915 -1.80 -10.84 14.90
C ILE A 915 -1.82 -9.51 14.11
N GLU A 916 -0.75 -8.73 14.20
CA GLU A 916 -0.52 -7.52 13.41
C GLU A 916 -0.72 -7.76 11.91
N ASN A 917 -0.21 -8.86 11.37
CA ASN A 917 -0.26 -9.22 9.95
C ASN A 917 -1.64 -9.71 9.46
N ILE A 918 -2.64 -9.81 10.33
CA ILE A 918 -4.00 -10.22 9.94
C ILE A 918 -4.71 -9.02 9.30
N LEU A 919 -5.01 -9.11 8.01
CA LEU A 919 -5.67 -8.07 7.22
C LEU A 919 -7.19 -8.15 7.36
N GLU A 920 -7.74 -9.36 7.38
CA GLU A 920 -9.20 -9.62 7.42
C GLU A 920 -9.51 -10.77 8.38
N ILE A 921 -10.52 -10.58 9.21
CA ILE A 921 -11.07 -11.61 10.11
C ILE A 921 -12.50 -12.03 9.74
N VAL A 922 -13.05 -11.46 8.66
CA VAL A 922 -14.36 -11.78 8.10
C VAL A 922 -14.22 -11.64 6.58
N PRO A 923 -14.80 -12.54 5.76
CA PRO A 923 -14.76 -12.43 4.30
C PRO A 923 -15.22 -11.05 3.79
N LEU A 924 -14.48 -10.48 2.84
CA LEU A 924 -14.79 -9.16 2.24
C LEU A 924 -16.26 -9.00 1.79
N LYS A 925 -16.85 -10.05 1.23
CA LYS A 925 -18.28 -10.13 0.84
C LYS A 925 -19.28 -9.76 1.95
N CYS A 926 -18.92 -9.93 3.22
CA CYS A 926 -19.73 -9.53 4.37
C CYS A 926 -19.55 -8.04 4.70
N LEU A 927 -18.36 -7.49 4.47
CA LEU A 927 -18.06 -6.07 4.76
C LEU A 927 -18.65 -5.14 3.69
N ILE A 928 -18.97 -5.67 2.51
CA ILE A 928 -19.71 -4.99 1.43
C ILE A 928 -21.23 -5.28 1.45
N GLU A 929 -21.75 -5.83 2.55
CA GLU A 929 -23.20 -5.96 2.77
C GLU A 929 -23.83 -4.56 2.86
N SER A 930 -24.78 -4.24 1.97
CA SER A 930 -25.14 -2.86 1.63
C SER A 930 -25.46 -1.94 2.81
N GLN A 931 -26.24 -2.42 3.79
CA GLN A 931 -26.62 -1.61 4.96
C GLN A 931 -25.42 -1.37 5.91
N PHE A 932 -24.61 -2.40 6.17
CA PHE A 932 -23.45 -2.31 7.04
C PHE A 932 -22.31 -1.52 6.39
N GLN A 933 -22.01 -1.81 5.12
CA GLN A 933 -21.00 -1.09 4.34
C GLN A 933 -21.31 0.41 4.29
N GLN A 934 -22.56 0.77 3.97
CA GLN A 934 -22.96 2.17 3.91
C GLN A 934 -22.82 2.84 5.28
N TYR A 935 -23.22 2.18 6.37
CA TYR A 935 -23.07 2.72 7.72
C TYR A 935 -21.61 3.00 8.09
N ILE A 936 -20.70 2.05 7.84
CA ILE A 936 -19.28 2.20 8.13
C ILE A 936 -18.65 3.27 7.24
N ALA A 937 -19.03 3.33 5.95
CA ALA A 937 -18.52 4.33 5.02
C ALA A 937 -18.98 5.75 5.39
N ASP A 938 -20.30 5.97 5.55
CA ASP A 938 -20.86 7.27 5.93
C ASP A 938 -20.30 7.75 7.29
N THR A 939 -20.09 6.84 8.24
CA THR A 939 -19.54 7.17 9.56
C THR A 939 -18.04 7.46 9.53
N SER A 940 -17.23 6.61 8.89
CA SER A 940 -15.78 6.80 8.83
C SER A 940 -15.41 8.05 8.03
N GLN A 941 -16.09 8.28 6.89
CA GLN A 941 -15.89 9.46 6.05
C GLN A 941 -16.23 10.77 6.78
N ARG A 942 -17.31 10.77 7.57
CA ARG A 942 -17.74 11.92 8.37
C ARG A 942 -16.77 12.23 9.52
N LEU A 943 -16.36 11.22 10.29
CA LEU A 943 -15.43 11.41 11.41
C LEU A 943 -14.05 11.87 10.92
N LEU A 944 -13.57 11.31 9.80
CA LEU A 944 -12.34 11.72 9.12
C LEU A 944 -12.38 13.19 8.68
N GLN A 945 -13.50 13.64 8.08
CA GLN A 945 -13.65 15.05 7.69
C GLN A 945 -13.70 16.01 8.88
N ARG A 946 -14.33 15.62 10.01
CA ARG A 946 -14.30 16.40 11.25
C ARG A 946 -12.88 16.52 11.81
N GLU A 947 -12.10 15.43 11.79
CA GLU A 947 -10.71 15.43 12.24
C GLU A 947 -9.82 16.34 11.38
N ILE A 948 -9.97 16.30 10.04
CA ILE A 948 -9.27 17.22 9.12
C ILE A 948 -9.60 18.68 9.45
N GLN A 949 -10.87 19.01 9.70
CA GLN A 949 -11.28 20.36 10.08
C GLN A 949 -10.65 20.77 11.41
N ALA A 950 -10.67 19.88 12.41
CA ALA A 950 -10.09 20.14 13.74
C ALA A 950 -8.58 20.35 13.69
N LEU A 951 -7.85 19.52 12.93
CA LEU A 951 -6.42 19.68 12.67
C LEU A 951 -6.13 21.01 11.96
N ASN A 952 -6.90 21.38 10.93
CA ASN A 952 -6.75 22.68 10.27
C ASN A 952 -6.97 23.86 11.23
N LYS A 953 -7.94 23.79 12.14
CA LYS A 953 -8.13 24.82 13.19
C LYS A 953 -6.93 24.86 14.14
N ARG A 954 -6.45 23.70 14.66
CA ARG A 954 -5.26 23.65 15.52
C ARG A 954 -4.03 24.26 14.84
N LEU A 955 -3.77 23.88 13.59
CA LEU A 955 -2.66 24.39 12.77
C LEU A 955 -2.77 25.90 12.56
N TRP A 956 -3.97 26.41 12.25
CA TRP A 956 -4.18 27.85 12.08
C TRP A 956 -3.86 28.65 13.35
N TYR A 957 -4.25 28.17 14.54
CA TYR A 957 -3.89 28.81 15.82
C TYR A 957 -2.40 28.73 16.16
N ILE A 958 -1.69 27.69 15.70
CA ILE A 958 -0.23 27.61 15.83
C ILE A 958 0.43 28.67 14.92
N ASP A 959 0.00 28.77 13.67
CA ASP A 959 0.59 29.70 12.70
C ASP A 959 0.35 31.19 13.05
N HIS A 960 -0.68 31.49 13.86
CA HIS A 960 -1.04 32.85 14.31
C HIS A 960 -0.80 33.07 15.83
N SER A 961 -0.01 32.23 16.49
CA SER A 961 0.15 32.24 17.95
C SER A 961 0.83 33.50 18.54
N ASN A 962 1.33 34.40 17.70
CA ASN A 962 2.00 35.64 18.11
C ASN A 962 1.07 36.87 18.16
N ASP A 963 -0.18 36.75 17.69
CA ASP A 963 -1.15 37.85 17.74
C ASP A 963 -1.89 37.85 19.09
N GLU A 964 -1.54 38.80 19.98
CA GLU A 964 -2.08 38.93 21.34
C GLU A 964 -3.61 39.16 21.44
N GLN A 965 -4.33 39.28 20.31
CA GLN A 965 -5.78 39.54 20.26
C GLN A 965 -6.63 38.32 19.85
N ILE A 966 -6.03 37.15 19.59
CA ILE A 966 -6.76 35.98 19.06
C ILE A 966 -7.11 34.98 20.17
N ASP A 967 -8.18 35.29 20.92
CA ASP A 967 -8.77 34.36 21.90
C ASP A 967 -9.73 33.37 21.19
N PRO A 968 -9.59 32.04 21.35
CA PRO A 968 -10.55 31.06 20.83
C PRO A 968 -11.94 31.15 21.48
N MET A 969 -12.78 32.08 20.97
CA MET A 969 -14.19 32.17 21.32
C MET A 969 -14.98 30.92 20.88
N ILE A 970 -15.21 30.03 21.84
CA ILE A 970 -16.29 29.03 21.79
C ILE A 970 -17.60 29.76 22.13
N LYS A 971 -18.64 29.57 21.32
CA LYS A 971 -19.93 30.23 21.54
C LYS A 971 -20.61 29.78 22.83
N GLU A 972 -21.34 30.69 23.47
CA GLU A 972 -22.09 30.44 24.70
C GLU A 972 -23.15 29.33 24.56
N GLU A 973 -23.78 29.21 23.37
CA GLU A 973 -24.73 28.14 23.05
C GLU A 973 -24.12 26.74 23.19
N HIS A 974 -22.96 26.47 22.56
CA HIS A 974 -22.30 25.17 22.66
C HIS A 974 -21.82 24.87 24.08
N TRP A 975 -21.38 25.89 24.82
CA TRP A 975 -21.01 25.76 26.24
C TRP A 975 -22.18 25.34 27.12
N LYS A 976 -23.37 25.92 26.89
CA LYS A 976 -24.59 25.56 27.61
C LYS A 976 -25.01 24.13 27.32
N GLU A 977 -25.03 23.73 26.04
CA GLU A 977 -25.39 22.37 25.63
C GLU A 977 -24.40 21.33 26.15
N ALA A 978 -23.09 21.61 26.09
CA ALA A 978 -22.05 20.76 26.69
C ALA A 978 -22.27 20.60 28.19
N HIS A 979 -22.53 21.70 28.91
CA HIS A 979 -22.83 21.67 30.34
C HIS A 979 -24.07 20.83 30.65
N GLU A 980 -25.20 21.03 29.96
CA GLU A 980 -26.44 20.24 30.14
C GLU A 980 -26.25 18.72 29.93
N CYS A 981 -25.19 18.30 29.23
CA CYS A 981 -24.93 16.91 28.90
C CYS A 981 -23.98 16.19 29.85
N VAL A 982 -23.07 16.92 30.52
CA VAL A 982 -22.24 16.36 31.62
C VAL A 982 -22.76 16.72 33.00
N THR A 983 -23.71 17.67 33.11
CA THR A 983 -24.36 18.01 34.38
C THR A 983 -25.15 16.82 34.91
N VAL A 984 -24.86 16.47 36.15
CA VAL A 984 -25.54 15.41 36.89
C VAL A 984 -26.14 16.00 38.17
N GLN A 985 -27.25 15.44 38.67
CA GLN A 985 -28.04 16.02 39.76
C GLN A 985 -27.21 16.22 41.03
N HIS A 986 -27.02 17.46 41.51
CA HIS A 986 -26.23 17.72 42.71
C HIS A 986 -26.71 16.87 43.92
N ARG A 987 -25.86 15.94 44.34
CA ARG A 987 -26.08 15.02 45.48
C ARG A 987 -25.11 15.37 46.58
N LEU A 988 -25.58 15.41 47.83
CA LEU A 988 -24.70 15.56 48.98
C LEU A 988 -23.71 14.38 48.97
N LYS A 989 -22.40 14.66 49.04
CA LYS A 989 -21.39 13.63 49.30
C LYS A 989 -21.85 12.89 50.58
N PRO A 990 -21.91 11.54 50.58
CA PRO A 990 -22.33 10.81 51.77
C PRO A 990 -21.40 11.22 52.91
N ALA A 991 -22.01 11.59 54.04
CA ALA A 991 -21.24 11.73 55.26
C ALA A 991 -20.47 10.41 55.50
N THR A 992 -19.24 10.50 56.01
CA THR A 992 -18.51 9.37 56.61
C THR A 992 -19.50 8.48 57.35
N ILE A 993 -19.54 7.19 57.01
CA ILE A 993 -20.60 6.28 57.46
C ILE A 993 -20.69 6.33 58.98
N VAL A 994 -21.77 6.96 59.45
CA VAL A 994 -22.30 6.74 60.79
C VAL A 994 -23.04 5.42 60.71
N GLU A 995 -22.64 4.42 61.50
CA GLU A 995 -23.45 3.20 61.64
C GLU A 995 -24.87 3.61 62.11
N PRO A 996 -25.95 3.14 61.44
CA PRO A 996 -27.32 3.55 61.78
C PRO A 996 -27.71 3.37 63.26
N ASP A 997 -27.09 2.42 63.96
CA ASP A 997 -27.47 1.99 65.31
C ASP A 997 -26.35 2.11 66.37
N SER A 998 -25.23 2.81 66.11
CA SER A 998 -24.16 2.95 67.13
C SER A 998 -23.51 4.33 67.26
N GLY A 999 -23.56 5.20 66.24
CA GLY A 999 -22.97 6.54 66.30
C GLY A 999 -21.44 6.59 66.38
N ILE A 1000 -20.75 5.46 66.25
CA ILE A 1000 -19.28 5.37 66.33
C ILE A 1000 -18.66 5.68 64.95
N ILE A 1001 -17.76 6.66 64.90
CA ILE A 1001 -16.90 6.94 63.74
C ILE A 1001 -15.65 6.08 63.84
N LEU A 1002 -15.37 5.25 62.84
CA LEU A 1002 -14.16 4.41 62.82
C LEU A 1002 -12.98 5.17 62.18
N PRO A 1003 -11.76 5.09 62.75
CA PRO A 1003 -10.56 5.63 62.13
C PRO A 1003 -10.21 4.96 60.80
N ILE A 1004 -9.48 5.67 59.93
CA ILE A 1004 -9.13 5.23 58.58
C ILE A 1004 -8.46 3.85 58.58
N GLY A 1005 -8.94 2.98 57.68
CA GLY A 1005 -8.48 1.59 57.54
C GLY A 1005 -9.21 0.58 58.43
N TRP A 1006 -10.00 1.00 59.42
CA TRP A 1006 -10.75 0.07 60.27
C TRP A 1006 -12.14 -0.26 59.71
N ILE A 1007 -12.44 -1.56 59.61
CA ILE A 1007 -13.75 -2.10 59.21
C ILE A 1007 -14.28 -3.06 60.27
N LYS A 1008 -15.60 -3.19 60.40
CA LYS A 1008 -16.28 -4.11 61.32
C LYS A 1008 -16.71 -5.37 60.57
N GLN A 1009 -16.30 -6.55 61.05
CA GLN A 1009 -16.55 -7.85 60.42
C GLN A 1009 -17.19 -8.83 61.42
N TRP A 1010 -18.07 -9.72 60.94
CA TRP A 1010 -18.68 -10.75 61.77
C TRP A 1010 -17.80 -11.99 61.86
N SER A 1011 -17.42 -12.42 63.07
CA SER A 1011 -16.80 -13.73 63.26
C SER A 1011 -17.87 -14.81 63.37
N LYS A 1012 -17.98 -15.68 62.36
CA LYS A 1012 -18.81 -16.89 62.43
C LYS A 1012 -18.40 -17.86 63.53
N ARG A 1013 -17.16 -17.78 64.02
CA ARG A 1013 -16.62 -18.69 65.05
C ARG A 1013 -16.97 -18.24 66.47
N GLU A 1014 -16.95 -16.92 66.69
CA GLU A 1014 -17.12 -16.30 68.03
C GLU A 1014 -18.48 -15.61 68.17
N GLU A 1015 -19.36 -15.76 67.17
CA GLU A 1015 -20.73 -15.21 67.07
C GLU A 1015 -20.86 -13.73 67.49
N ARG A 1016 -19.86 -12.93 67.14
CA ARG A 1016 -19.83 -11.49 67.42
C ARG A 1016 -19.00 -10.72 66.39
N PHE A 1017 -19.21 -9.41 66.33
CA PHE A 1017 -18.40 -8.52 65.51
C PHE A 1017 -17.00 -8.28 66.10
N TYR A 1018 -16.01 -8.14 65.23
CA TYR A 1018 -14.69 -7.60 65.52
C TYR A 1018 -14.35 -6.48 64.54
N TYR A 1019 -13.35 -5.67 64.87
CA TYR A 1019 -12.81 -4.63 64.03
C TYR A 1019 -11.46 -5.09 63.47
N PHE A 1020 -11.26 -4.91 62.17
CA PHE A 1020 -10.07 -5.29 61.43
C PHE A 1020 -9.50 -4.06 60.72
N ASN A 1021 -8.19 -3.83 60.82
CA ASN A 1021 -7.52 -2.79 60.06
C ASN A 1021 -6.98 -3.36 58.74
N THR A 1022 -7.49 -2.87 57.61
CA THR A 1022 -7.10 -3.32 56.28
C THR A 1022 -5.66 -2.97 55.90
N ASN A 1023 -5.03 -2.03 56.61
CA ASN A 1023 -3.72 -1.49 56.28
C ASN A 1023 -2.61 -2.08 57.15
N THR A 1024 -2.89 -2.38 58.43
CA THR A 1024 -1.92 -3.00 59.36
C THR A 1024 -2.15 -4.51 59.57
N GLY A 1025 -3.33 -5.03 59.23
CA GLY A 1025 -3.73 -6.41 59.53
C GLY A 1025 -4.17 -6.63 60.98
N ASP A 1026 -4.17 -5.60 61.83
CA ASP A 1026 -4.58 -5.71 63.22
C ASP A 1026 -6.06 -6.07 63.35
N SER A 1027 -6.40 -6.91 64.34
CA SER A 1027 -7.79 -7.20 64.71
C SER A 1027 -8.01 -7.01 66.20
N ARG A 1028 -9.15 -6.40 66.55
CA ARG A 1028 -9.59 -6.19 67.95
C ARG A 1028 -11.10 -6.33 68.07
N TRP A 1029 -11.56 -6.82 69.21
CA TRP A 1029 -13.00 -7.00 69.47
C TRP A 1029 -13.70 -5.71 69.91
N GLU A 1030 -12.94 -4.72 70.35
CA GLU A 1030 -13.43 -3.41 70.78
C GLU A 1030 -13.27 -2.37 69.66
N PRO A 1031 -14.13 -1.32 69.63
CA PRO A 1031 -14.03 -0.26 68.63
C PRO A 1031 -12.66 0.42 68.65
N PRO A 1032 -12.04 0.64 67.48
CA PRO A 1032 -10.85 1.48 67.36
C PRO A 1032 -11.20 2.93 67.71
N ILE A 1033 -10.51 3.46 68.73
CA ILE A 1033 -10.39 4.90 69.02
C ILE A 1033 -9.40 5.53 68.04
#